data_AF-Q8R4T9-F1
#
_entry.id   AF-Q8R4T9-F1
#
_cell.length_a   1.000
_cell.length_b   1.000
_cell.length_c   1.000
_cell.angle_alpha   90.00
_cell.angle_beta   90.00
_cell.angle_gamma   90.00
#
_symmetry.space_group_name_H-M   'P 1'
#
loop_
_entity.id
_entity.type
_entity.pdbx_description
1 polymer ?
#
loop_
_entity_poly.entity_id
_entity_poly.type
_entity_poly.pdbx_seq_one_letter_code
_entity_poly.pdbx_strand_id
1 'polypeptide(L)'
;MSDHHPLKEMSDSNSSPLLPEPLSSRYKLYESELSSPTWPSSSQDTHPALPLLEMPEEKDLRSSDEDSHIVKIEKPNERNKRRESEVSRRASAGRGGFSLFQAVSYLTGDMKECKNWLKDKPLVLQFLDWVLRGAAQVMFVNNPISGLIIFIGLLIQNPWWTIAGTLGTVASTLAALALSQDRSAIASGLHGYNGMLVGLLMAVFSEKLDYYWWLLFPVTFTSMACPIISSALSTIFAKWDLPVFTLPFNIALTLYLAATGHYNLFFPTTLIKPASAAPNITWTEIEMPLLLQTIPVGVGQVYGCDNPWTGGVILVALFISSPLICLHAAIGSIVGLLAALTVATPFETIYLGLWSYNCVLSCIAIGGMFYALTWQTHLLALVCALFCAYMGAALSNTMAVVGVPSGTWAFCLSTLTFLLLTSNNTGIYKLPLSKVTYPEANRIYFLTVRRSEEEKSPNGGSGEQSHGSGQWKAEESSETVLPRRRSVFHIEWSSIRRRSKVFGKGEHQERQTKEPLPCPYRKPTVELFDLDTMEESTEIKVEANTARTSWIQSSMVAGGKRVSKALSYITGEMKECGEGLKDKSPVFQFLDWVLRGMSQVMFVNNPLSGILIVLGLFVQNPWWAISGCLGTVMSTLTALILSQDKSAIAAGLHGYNGVLVGLLMAVFSDKGNYYWWLLLPVIVMSMTCPILSSALSTVFSKWDLPVFTLPFNIAVTLYLAATGHHNLFFPTTLLQPATTTPNITWSDIQVSLLLRAIPVGIGQVYGCDNPWTGGIFLVALFISSPLICLHAAIGSTIGMLAALSIATPFDSIYFGLCGFNSTLACIAIGGMFYVITWQTHLLAIACALFAAYLGAALANMLSVFGLPPCTWPFCLSALTFLLLTSNNPAIYKLPLSKVTYPEANRIYFLSQEKNRRASTITKYQAYDVS
;
A
#
# COMPACT_ATOMS: atom_id res chain seq x y z
N MET A 1 -63.48 38.11 41.58
CA MET A 1 -64.61 38.00 40.63
C MET A 1 -64.06 37.39 39.36
N SER A 2 -64.75 36.38 38.84
CA SER A 2 -64.34 35.50 37.75
C SER A 2 -64.40 36.20 36.41
N ASP A 3 -63.25 36.50 35.81
CA ASP A 3 -63.19 36.95 34.42
C ASP A 3 -62.96 35.74 33.49
N HIS A 4 -64.06 35.33 32.89
CA HIS A 4 -64.14 34.43 31.76
C HIS A 4 -63.60 35.11 30.50
N HIS A 5 -62.65 34.50 29.78
CA HIS A 5 -62.57 34.59 28.32
C HIS A 5 -61.84 33.38 27.73
N PRO A 6 -62.18 32.96 26.50
CA PRO A 6 -62.30 31.55 26.15
C PRO A 6 -61.19 31.04 25.24
N LEU A 7 -61.02 29.72 25.30
CA LEU A 7 -60.24 28.87 24.41
C LEU A 7 -60.48 29.21 22.94
N LYS A 8 -59.42 29.65 22.26
CA LYS A 8 -59.39 29.82 20.81
C LYS A 8 -58.90 28.52 20.20
N GLU A 9 -59.79 27.83 19.51
CA GLU A 9 -59.52 26.60 18.75
C GLU A 9 -58.35 26.83 17.78
N MET A 10 -57.27 26.07 17.99
CA MET A 10 -56.20 25.90 17.01
C MET A 10 -56.71 24.92 15.95
N SER A 11 -56.98 25.43 14.76
CA SER A 11 -57.27 24.63 13.58
C SER A 11 -56.00 23.94 13.09
N ASP A 12 -56.00 22.61 13.10
CA ASP A 12 -54.97 21.74 12.56
C ASP A 12 -54.78 21.98 11.05
N SER A 13 -53.73 22.71 10.68
CA SER A 13 -53.22 22.74 9.31
C SER A 13 -52.39 21.48 9.06
N ASN A 14 -53.06 20.37 8.75
CA ASN A 14 -52.44 19.17 8.20
C ASN A 14 -51.95 19.45 6.76
N SER A 15 -50.74 19.98 6.64
CA SER A 15 -50.00 20.02 5.37
C SER A 15 -49.48 18.61 5.07
N SER A 16 -50.31 17.82 4.41
CA SER A 16 -49.92 16.49 3.92
C SER A 16 -48.86 16.65 2.80
N PRO A 17 -47.71 15.97 2.90
CA PRO A 17 -46.64 16.09 1.91
C PRO A 17 -47.05 15.48 0.57
N LEU A 18 -46.91 16.31 -0.46
CA LEU A 18 -46.85 16.05 -1.90
C LEU A 18 -46.87 14.56 -2.29
N LEU A 19 -48.06 14.10 -2.72
CA LEU A 19 -48.20 12.87 -3.49
C LEU A 19 -47.40 12.99 -4.81
N PRO A 20 -46.63 11.96 -5.19
CA PRO A 20 -45.87 11.97 -6.44
C PRO A 20 -46.81 11.93 -7.63
N GLU A 21 -46.65 12.89 -8.55
CA GLU A 21 -47.40 12.95 -9.80
C GLU A 21 -47.22 11.65 -10.63
N PRO A 22 -48.26 11.23 -11.37
CA PRO A 22 -48.26 9.96 -12.10
C PRO A 22 -47.23 9.97 -13.24
N LEU A 23 -46.43 8.89 -13.30
CA LEU A 23 -45.37 8.59 -14.29
C LEU A 23 -45.81 8.48 -15.76
N SER A 24 -47.02 8.92 -16.15
CA SER A 24 -47.57 8.71 -17.49
C SER A 24 -47.28 9.83 -18.50
N SER A 25 -46.61 10.92 -18.11
CA SER A 25 -46.33 12.05 -19.04
C SER A 25 -44.92 12.06 -19.65
N ARG A 26 -43.99 11.20 -19.19
CA ARG A 26 -42.60 11.20 -19.70
C ARG A 26 -42.30 10.20 -20.82
N TYR A 27 -43.25 9.33 -21.18
CA TYR A 27 -43.03 8.30 -22.21
C TYR A 27 -43.42 8.70 -23.64
N LYS A 28 -43.88 9.93 -23.89
CA LYS A 28 -44.33 10.36 -25.22
C LYS A 28 -43.38 11.27 -26.00
N LEU A 29 -42.17 11.53 -25.52
CA LEU A 29 -41.21 12.40 -26.23
C LEU A 29 -40.00 11.69 -26.85
N TYR A 30 -39.93 10.35 -26.80
CA TYR A 30 -38.73 9.61 -27.24
C TYR A 30 -38.93 8.69 -28.46
N GLU A 31 -40.04 8.79 -29.19
CA GLU A 31 -40.30 7.94 -30.38
C GLU A 31 -40.41 8.67 -31.72
N SER A 32 -40.10 9.96 -31.83
CA SER A 32 -40.12 10.66 -33.11
C SER A 32 -38.81 11.38 -33.39
N GLU A 33 -37.80 10.66 -33.85
CA GLU A 33 -36.72 11.14 -34.75
C GLU A 33 -35.67 10.04 -34.92
N LEU A 34 -36.05 8.97 -35.63
CA LEU A 34 -35.11 8.02 -36.20
C LEU A 34 -35.18 8.11 -37.73
N SER A 35 -34.88 9.29 -38.26
CA SER A 35 -34.61 9.49 -39.68
C SER A 35 -33.12 9.21 -39.92
N SER A 36 -32.82 8.04 -40.45
CA SER A 36 -31.50 7.60 -40.88
C SER A 36 -30.89 8.60 -41.89
N PRO A 37 -29.76 9.26 -41.59
CA PRO A 37 -29.04 10.04 -42.57
C PRO A 37 -28.19 9.10 -43.42
N THR A 38 -28.52 9.03 -44.71
CA THR A 38 -27.73 8.42 -45.78
C THR A 38 -26.35 9.07 -45.81
N TRP A 39 -25.32 8.40 -45.29
CA TRP A 39 -23.95 8.87 -45.43
C TRP A 39 -23.34 8.33 -46.74
N PRO A 40 -22.76 9.19 -47.59
CA PRO A 40 -22.20 8.81 -48.87
C PRO A 40 -20.89 8.05 -48.71
N SER A 41 -20.67 7.10 -49.62
CA SER A 41 -19.48 6.28 -49.77
C SER A 41 -18.21 7.13 -49.92
N SER A 42 -17.39 7.21 -48.88
CA SER A 42 -16.03 7.75 -48.98
C SER A 42 -15.05 6.66 -49.41
N SER A 43 -14.23 7.03 -50.39
CA SER A 43 -13.18 6.26 -51.05
C SER A 43 -12.17 5.60 -50.11
N GLN A 44 -11.64 4.47 -50.60
CA GLN A 44 -10.54 3.71 -50.03
C GLN A 44 -9.27 4.56 -49.90
N ASP A 45 -9.01 5.11 -48.72
CA ASP A 45 -7.68 5.62 -48.38
C ASP A 45 -6.80 4.47 -47.85
N THR A 46 -5.80 4.18 -48.66
CA THR A 46 -4.73 3.21 -48.49
C THR A 46 -3.85 3.56 -47.29
N HIS A 47 -4.16 3.00 -46.11
CA HIS A 47 -3.17 2.91 -45.05
C HIS A 47 -2.25 1.70 -45.26
N PRO A 48 -0.92 1.87 -45.31
CA PRO A 48 0.02 0.78 -45.49
C PRO A 48 -0.06 -0.18 -44.30
N ALA A 49 -0.46 -1.42 -44.59
CA ALA A 49 -0.50 -2.50 -43.63
C ALA A 49 0.90 -2.71 -43.03
N LEU A 50 1.02 -2.51 -41.72
CA LEU A 50 2.14 -3.04 -40.96
C LEU A 50 2.16 -4.57 -41.14
N PRO A 51 3.33 -5.17 -41.36
CA PRO A 51 3.45 -6.61 -41.58
C PRO A 51 2.92 -7.34 -40.34
N LEU A 52 1.80 -8.05 -40.52
CA LEU A 52 1.37 -9.10 -39.61
C LEU A 52 2.53 -10.10 -39.55
N LEU A 53 3.18 -10.15 -38.39
CA LEU A 53 4.07 -11.23 -38.02
C LEU A 53 3.26 -12.53 -38.10
N GLU A 54 3.42 -13.25 -39.22
CA GLU A 54 2.94 -14.60 -39.41
C GLU A 54 3.48 -15.46 -38.26
N MET A 55 2.58 -15.81 -37.35
CA MET A 55 2.78 -16.92 -36.43
C MET A 55 2.94 -18.17 -37.29
N PRO A 56 4.02 -18.95 -37.15
CA PRO A 56 4.23 -20.13 -37.96
C PRO A 56 3.07 -21.11 -37.78
N GLU A 57 2.45 -21.52 -38.89
CA GLU A 57 1.50 -22.62 -38.93
C GLU A 57 2.19 -23.88 -38.40
N GLU A 58 1.83 -24.30 -37.19
CA GLU A 58 2.21 -25.61 -36.65
C GLU A 58 1.51 -26.69 -37.49
N LYS A 59 2.24 -27.17 -38.50
CA LYS A 59 1.89 -28.36 -39.28
C LYS A 59 1.67 -29.54 -38.34
N ASP A 60 0.52 -30.17 -38.52
CA ASP A 60 0.12 -31.47 -37.99
C ASP A 60 1.18 -32.56 -38.23
N LEU A 61 2.18 -32.66 -37.35
CA LEU A 61 3.06 -33.81 -37.27
C LEU A 61 2.42 -34.85 -36.36
N ARG A 62 1.48 -35.60 -36.93
CA ARG A 62 1.15 -36.94 -36.45
C ARG A 62 2.36 -37.86 -36.72
N SER A 63 3.17 -38.10 -35.70
CA SER A 63 4.01 -39.30 -35.63
C SER A 63 3.77 -40.01 -34.30
N SER A 64 3.41 -41.28 -34.46
CA SER A 64 3.34 -42.35 -33.47
C SER A 64 4.61 -42.51 -32.63
N ASP A 65 4.40 -42.95 -31.39
CA ASP A 65 5.36 -43.66 -30.52
C ASP A 65 6.70 -42.97 -30.24
N GLU A 66 6.73 -42.05 -29.28
CA GLU A 66 7.89 -41.93 -28.39
C GLU A 66 7.45 -41.76 -26.94
N ASP A 67 8.04 -42.61 -26.10
CA ASP A 67 7.81 -42.75 -24.67
C ASP A 67 7.73 -41.42 -23.94
N SER A 68 6.64 -41.27 -23.17
CA SER A 68 6.49 -40.20 -22.21
C SER A 68 7.74 -40.10 -21.33
N HIS A 69 8.52 -39.05 -21.53
CA HIS A 69 9.51 -38.56 -20.58
C HIS A 69 8.79 -38.11 -19.31
N ILE A 70 8.37 -39.09 -18.51
CA ILE A 70 7.91 -38.90 -17.15
C ILE A 70 9.09 -38.28 -16.41
N VAL A 71 8.94 -36.99 -16.11
CA VAL A 71 9.72 -36.27 -15.13
C VAL A 71 9.87 -37.20 -13.92
N LYS A 72 11.08 -37.71 -13.71
CA LYS A 72 11.44 -38.47 -12.52
C LYS A 72 11.20 -37.54 -11.33
N ILE A 73 10.02 -37.66 -10.74
CA ILE A 73 9.77 -37.20 -9.38
C ILE A 73 10.83 -37.92 -8.56
N GLU A 74 11.82 -37.14 -8.13
CA GLU A 74 12.89 -37.60 -7.26
C GLU A 74 12.21 -38.25 -6.06
N LYS A 75 12.20 -39.59 -6.04
CA LYS A 75 11.61 -40.34 -4.94
C LYS A 75 12.37 -39.87 -3.70
N PRO A 76 11.67 -39.42 -2.64
CA PRO A 76 12.33 -39.02 -1.41
C PRO A 76 13.23 -40.17 -0.98
N ASN A 77 14.53 -39.86 -0.85
CA ASN A 77 15.63 -40.77 -0.61
C ASN A 77 15.14 -41.94 0.26
N GLU A 78 15.04 -43.14 -0.31
CA GLU A 78 14.44 -44.33 0.34
C GLU A 78 15.10 -44.63 1.70
N ARG A 79 16.30 -44.09 1.94
CA ARG A 79 17.00 -44.13 3.22
C ARG A 79 16.23 -43.46 4.37
N ASN A 80 15.51 -42.36 4.13
CA ASN A 80 14.69 -41.71 5.16
C ASN A 80 13.39 -42.48 5.43
N LYS A 81 12.74 -43.02 4.38
CA LYS A 81 11.60 -43.93 4.57
C LYS A 81 11.99 -45.23 5.27
N ARG A 82 13.17 -45.80 4.99
CA ARG A 82 13.67 -46.95 5.74
C ARG A 82 13.95 -46.59 7.19
N ARG A 83 14.58 -45.45 7.49
CA ARG A 83 14.75 -45.04 8.90
C ARG A 83 13.43 -44.82 9.63
N GLU A 84 12.43 -44.19 9.02
CA GLU A 84 11.13 -44.01 9.67
C GLU A 84 10.33 -45.32 9.79
N SER A 85 10.37 -46.19 8.77
CA SER A 85 9.68 -47.49 8.83
C SER A 85 10.38 -48.51 9.73
N GLU A 86 11.70 -48.45 9.88
CA GLU A 86 12.47 -49.34 10.74
C GLU A 86 12.38 -48.90 12.21
N VAL A 87 12.31 -47.59 12.48
CA VAL A 87 11.93 -47.08 13.81
C VAL A 87 10.48 -47.47 14.14
N SER A 88 9.56 -47.39 13.17
CA SER A 88 8.16 -47.79 13.38
C SER A 88 7.99 -49.30 13.58
N ARG A 89 8.73 -50.17 12.87
CA ARG A 89 8.67 -51.62 13.08
C ARG A 89 9.30 -52.04 14.41
N ARG A 90 10.35 -51.38 14.87
CA ARG A 90 10.91 -51.66 16.19
C ARG A 90 9.98 -51.19 17.31
N ALA A 91 9.19 -50.14 17.08
CA ALA A 91 8.16 -49.71 18.02
C ALA A 91 6.93 -50.66 18.03
N SER A 92 6.56 -51.28 16.90
CA SER A 92 5.37 -52.16 16.84
C SER A 92 5.56 -53.56 17.43
N ALA A 93 6.78 -53.93 17.85
CA ALA A 93 7.02 -55.21 18.52
C ALA A 93 6.79 -55.14 20.05
N GLY A 94 6.52 -53.96 20.61
CA GLY A 94 6.16 -53.76 22.00
C GLY A 94 4.64 -53.83 22.21
N ARG A 95 4.19 -54.76 23.05
CA ARG A 95 2.82 -54.89 23.60
C ARG A 95 2.06 -53.54 23.65
N GLY A 96 1.00 -53.45 22.84
CA GLY A 96 0.29 -52.22 22.53
C GLY A 96 -0.58 -51.69 23.66
N GLY A 97 -0.16 -50.57 24.26
CA GLY A 97 -1.08 -49.57 24.77
C GLY A 97 -1.25 -48.51 23.69
N PHE A 98 -2.49 -48.28 23.21
CA PHE A 98 -2.77 -47.12 22.37
C PHE A 98 -2.46 -45.87 23.22
N SER A 99 -1.31 -45.23 22.97
CA SER A 99 -0.88 -44.13 23.83
C SER A 99 -1.81 -42.94 23.63
N LEU A 100 -2.17 -42.26 24.72
CA LEU A 100 -3.00 -41.06 24.68
C LEU A 100 -2.44 -40.02 23.69
N PHE A 101 -1.11 -39.90 23.58
CA PHE A 101 -0.46 -39.01 22.62
C PHE A 101 -0.76 -39.36 21.16
N GLN A 102 -0.80 -40.65 20.84
CA GLN A 102 -1.12 -41.10 19.48
C GLN A 102 -2.58 -40.82 19.15
N ALA A 103 -3.50 -41.02 20.12
CA ALA A 103 -4.90 -40.65 19.98
C ALA A 103 -5.09 -39.14 19.72
N VAL A 104 -4.43 -38.29 20.52
CA VAL A 104 -4.49 -36.82 20.37
C VAL A 104 -3.98 -36.39 19.00
N SER A 105 -2.90 -37.00 18.51
CA SER A 105 -2.34 -36.67 17.19
C SER A 105 -3.33 -36.90 16.04
N TYR A 106 -4.26 -37.85 16.16
CA TYR A 106 -5.31 -38.10 15.15
C TYR A 106 -6.43 -37.05 15.18
N LEU A 107 -6.59 -36.33 16.29
CA LEU A 107 -7.64 -35.33 16.49
C LEU A 107 -7.15 -33.90 16.21
N THR A 108 -5.85 -33.64 16.32
CA THR A 108 -5.24 -32.32 16.10
C THR A 108 -5.01 -31.99 14.63
N GLY A 109 -4.73 -30.71 14.34
CA GLY A 109 -4.40 -30.22 13.00
C GLY A 109 -5.53 -30.47 11.99
N ASP A 110 -5.16 -30.92 10.79
CA ASP A 110 -6.08 -31.09 9.65
C ASP A 110 -6.91 -32.39 9.67
N MET A 111 -6.59 -33.33 10.57
CA MET A 111 -7.11 -34.71 10.58
C MET A 111 -7.04 -35.40 9.20
N LYS A 112 -5.82 -35.55 8.65
CA LYS A 112 -5.60 -36.06 7.28
C LYS A 112 -6.06 -37.51 7.09
N GLU A 113 -5.91 -38.34 8.12
CA GLU A 113 -6.33 -39.74 8.12
C GLU A 113 -7.86 -39.85 8.07
N CYS A 114 -8.57 -39.00 8.81
CA CYS A 114 -10.02 -38.88 8.74
C CYS A 114 -10.45 -38.45 7.32
N LYS A 115 -9.81 -37.41 6.76
CA LYS A 115 -10.06 -36.95 5.39
C LYS A 115 -9.84 -38.06 4.35
N ASN A 116 -8.78 -38.86 4.50
CA ASN A 116 -8.50 -39.98 3.60
C ASN A 116 -9.51 -41.12 3.77
N TRP A 117 -9.87 -41.47 5.01
CA TRP A 117 -10.87 -42.50 5.31
C TRP A 117 -12.25 -42.15 4.73
N LEU A 118 -12.58 -40.86 4.68
CA LEU A 118 -13.88 -40.38 4.21
C LEU A 118 -14.02 -40.38 2.68
N LYS A 119 -12.92 -40.40 1.92
CA LYS A 119 -12.95 -40.36 0.44
C LYS A 119 -13.76 -41.49 -0.17
N ASP A 120 -13.73 -42.66 0.46
CA ASP A 120 -14.42 -43.87 -0.02
C ASP A 120 -15.79 -44.08 0.65
N LYS A 121 -16.31 -43.05 1.36
CA LYS A 121 -17.61 -43.10 2.06
C LYS A 121 -18.71 -42.43 1.23
N PRO A 122 -20.00 -42.69 1.54
CA PRO A 122 -21.11 -42.04 0.86
C PRO A 122 -20.97 -40.52 0.82
N LEU A 123 -21.39 -39.92 -0.30
CA LEU A 123 -21.26 -38.48 -0.54
C LEU A 123 -21.91 -37.64 0.57
N VAL A 124 -22.99 -38.12 1.20
CA VAL A 124 -23.64 -37.43 2.34
C VAL A 124 -22.69 -37.28 3.52
N LEU A 125 -21.90 -38.31 3.85
CA LEU A 125 -20.92 -38.22 4.94
C LEU A 125 -19.75 -37.31 4.57
N GLN A 126 -19.30 -37.35 3.32
CA GLN A 126 -18.28 -36.42 2.82
C GLN A 126 -18.77 -34.98 2.91
N PHE A 127 -20.00 -34.72 2.46
CA PHE A 127 -20.61 -33.39 2.49
C PHE A 127 -20.74 -32.87 3.93
N LEU A 128 -21.14 -33.71 4.88
CA LEU A 128 -21.19 -33.35 6.29
C LEU A 128 -19.82 -32.92 6.83
N ASP A 129 -18.75 -33.67 6.51
CA ASP A 129 -17.37 -33.28 6.88
C ASP A 129 -16.97 -31.94 6.24
N TRP A 130 -17.34 -31.68 4.99
CA TRP A 130 -17.04 -30.41 4.32
C TRP A 130 -17.76 -29.22 4.97
N VAL A 131 -19.01 -29.41 5.40
CA VAL A 131 -19.78 -28.40 6.14
C VAL A 131 -19.14 -28.12 7.51
N LEU A 132 -18.77 -29.16 8.25
CA LEU A 132 -18.10 -29.01 9.55
C LEU A 132 -16.74 -28.31 9.40
N ARG A 133 -15.92 -28.71 8.42
CA ARG A 133 -14.66 -28.02 8.10
C ARG A 133 -14.91 -26.57 7.68
N GLY A 134 -15.94 -26.32 6.87
CA GLY A 134 -16.35 -24.97 6.47
C GLY A 134 -16.64 -24.08 7.68
N ALA A 135 -17.29 -24.61 8.72
CA ALA A 135 -17.53 -23.86 9.94
C ALA A 135 -16.26 -23.48 10.69
N ALA A 136 -15.29 -24.41 10.75
CA ALA A 136 -14.01 -24.17 11.41
C ALA A 136 -13.05 -23.26 10.60
N GLN A 137 -13.15 -23.26 9.27
CA GLN A 137 -12.29 -22.49 8.38
C GLN A 137 -12.45 -20.97 8.51
N VAL A 138 -13.56 -20.49 9.10
CA VAL A 138 -13.71 -19.07 9.47
C VAL A 138 -12.51 -18.59 10.33
N MET A 139 -11.95 -19.48 11.16
CA MET A 139 -10.75 -19.21 11.98
C MET A 139 -9.50 -19.95 11.50
N PHE A 140 -9.43 -20.26 10.19
CA PHE A 140 -8.33 -21.00 9.55
C PHE A 140 -8.13 -22.45 10.01
N VAL A 141 -9.13 -23.04 10.66
CA VAL A 141 -9.04 -24.41 11.16
C VAL A 141 -9.63 -25.39 10.16
N ASN A 142 -8.83 -26.37 9.73
CA ASN A 142 -9.25 -27.46 8.86
C ASN A 142 -9.59 -28.73 9.65
N ASN A 143 -10.50 -28.63 10.61
CA ASN A 143 -10.78 -29.73 11.55
C ASN A 143 -12.30 -29.91 11.75
N PRO A 144 -12.89 -31.06 11.37
CA PRO A 144 -14.33 -31.28 11.48
C PRO A 144 -14.82 -31.40 12.93
N ILE A 145 -13.98 -31.84 13.87
CA ILE A 145 -14.32 -31.89 15.29
C ILE A 145 -14.43 -30.46 15.84
N SER A 146 -13.46 -29.59 15.52
CA SER A 146 -13.56 -28.17 15.85
C SER A 146 -14.82 -27.55 15.25
N GLY A 147 -15.14 -27.89 14.00
CA GLY A 147 -16.38 -27.46 13.33
C GLY A 147 -17.65 -27.85 14.09
N LEU A 148 -17.72 -29.10 14.55
CA LEU A 148 -18.85 -29.60 15.35
C LEU A 148 -18.98 -28.84 16.68
N ILE A 149 -17.86 -28.60 17.37
CA ILE A 149 -17.84 -27.85 18.63
C ILE A 149 -18.26 -26.40 18.41
N ILE A 150 -17.82 -25.77 17.32
CA ILE A 150 -18.25 -24.43 16.93
C ILE A 150 -19.77 -24.40 16.71
N PHE A 151 -20.36 -25.38 16.00
CA PHE A 151 -21.80 -25.47 15.86
C PHE A 151 -22.54 -25.61 17.21
N ILE A 152 -21.99 -26.36 18.16
CA ILE A 152 -22.54 -26.41 19.53
C ILE A 152 -22.49 -25.03 20.19
N GLY A 153 -21.38 -24.31 20.05
CA GLY A 153 -21.25 -22.92 20.52
C GLY A 153 -22.27 -21.97 19.90
N LEU A 154 -22.52 -22.10 18.60
CA LEU A 154 -23.53 -21.31 17.89
C LEU A 154 -24.95 -21.65 18.34
N LEU A 155 -25.26 -22.92 18.61
CA LEU A 155 -26.56 -23.32 19.17
C LEU A 155 -26.78 -22.74 20.57
N ILE A 156 -25.73 -22.65 21.39
CA ILE A 156 -25.75 -21.99 22.70
C ILE A 156 -26.01 -20.49 22.55
N GLN A 157 -25.43 -19.84 21.52
CA GLN A 157 -25.68 -18.44 21.23
C GLN A 157 -27.14 -18.22 20.80
N ASN A 158 -27.51 -18.81 19.67
CA ASN A 158 -28.82 -18.65 19.07
C ASN A 158 -29.08 -19.75 18.01
N PRO A 159 -30.13 -20.59 18.17
CA PRO A 159 -30.47 -21.61 17.20
C PRO A 159 -30.84 -21.09 15.81
N TRP A 160 -31.51 -19.94 15.71
CA TRP A 160 -31.88 -19.32 14.43
C TRP A 160 -30.64 -18.86 13.65
N TRP A 161 -29.69 -18.20 14.33
CA TRP A 161 -28.42 -17.80 13.70
C TRP A 161 -27.66 -19.04 13.21
N THR A 162 -27.67 -20.11 14.01
CA THR A 162 -27.07 -21.39 13.62
C THR A 162 -27.72 -21.98 12.38
N ILE A 163 -29.06 -21.96 12.28
CA ILE A 163 -29.79 -22.43 11.08
C ILE A 163 -29.38 -21.61 9.86
N ALA A 164 -29.36 -20.28 9.97
CA ALA A 164 -28.99 -19.39 8.88
C ALA A 164 -27.52 -19.58 8.43
N GLY A 165 -26.59 -19.67 9.39
CA GLY A 165 -25.17 -19.96 9.13
C GLY A 165 -24.96 -21.35 8.50
N THR A 166 -25.68 -22.36 8.96
CA THR A 166 -25.66 -23.72 8.37
C THR A 166 -26.16 -23.67 6.94
N LEU A 167 -27.28 -23.01 6.68
CA LEU A 167 -27.83 -22.84 5.34
C LEU A 167 -26.84 -22.12 4.41
N GLY A 168 -26.21 -21.03 4.88
CA GLY A 168 -25.22 -20.31 4.09
C GLY A 168 -23.98 -21.16 3.77
N THR A 169 -23.50 -21.95 4.74
CA THR A 169 -22.40 -22.91 4.53
C THR A 169 -22.77 -23.97 3.48
N VAL A 170 -23.97 -24.55 3.59
CA VAL A 170 -24.50 -25.56 2.68
C VAL A 170 -24.68 -24.99 1.27
N ALA A 171 -25.34 -23.83 1.15
CA ALA A 171 -25.59 -23.16 -0.12
C ALA A 171 -24.29 -22.79 -0.85
N SER A 172 -23.31 -22.24 -0.13
CA SER A 172 -22.00 -21.89 -0.69
C SER A 172 -21.21 -23.14 -1.12
N THR A 173 -21.27 -24.22 -0.33
CA THR A 173 -20.61 -25.49 -0.67
C THR A 173 -21.25 -26.16 -1.89
N LEU A 174 -22.58 -26.18 -1.98
CA LEU A 174 -23.32 -26.69 -3.14
C LEU A 174 -23.06 -25.85 -4.39
N ALA A 175 -23.03 -24.52 -4.26
CA ALA A 175 -22.67 -23.63 -5.37
C ALA A 175 -21.25 -23.91 -5.87
N ALA A 176 -20.27 -24.11 -4.98
CA ALA A 176 -18.91 -24.49 -5.37
C ALA A 176 -18.85 -25.84 -6.11
N LEU A 177 -19.67 -26.82 -5.69
CA LEU A 177 -19.79 -28.10 -6.39
C LEU A 177 -20.40 -27.93 -7.78
N ALA A 178 -21.48 -27.16 -7.89
CA ALA A 178 -22.16 -26.86 -9.16
C ALA A 178 -21.25 -26.10 -10.14
N LEU A 179 -20.44 -25.18 -9.63
CA LEU A 179 -19.41 -24.45 -10.38
C LEU A 179 -18.14 -25.26 -10.64
N SER A 180 -18.13 -26.54 -10.28
CA SER A 180 -16.98 -27.46 -10.45
C SER A 180 -15.65 -26.90 -9.91
N GLN A 181 -15.71 -26.20 -8.78
CA GLN A 181 -14.52 -25.71 -8.09
C GLN A 181 -13.65 -26.87 -7.56
N ASP A 182 -12.39 -26.55 -7.24
CA ASP A 182 -11.40 -27.54 -6.81
C ASP A 182 -11.93 -28.43 -5.67
N ARG A 183 -12.00 -29.74 -5.94
CA ARG A 183 -12.57 -30.70 -5.00
C ARG A 183 -11.77 -30.79 -3.71
N SER A 184 -10.46 -30.55 -3.75
CA SER A 184 -9.61 -30.59 -2.56
C SER A 184 -9.84 -29.39 -1.62
N ALA A 185 -10.11 -28.22 -2.19
CA ALA A 185 -10.49 -26.99 -1.50
C ALA A 185 -11.90 -27.09 -0.90
N ILE A 186 -12.88 -27.58 -1.67
CA ILE A 186 -14.23 -27.89 -1.16
C ILE A 186 -14.14 -28.86 0.02
N ALA A 187 -13.40 -29.96 -0.14
CA ALA A 187 -13.22 -30.95 0.91
C ALA A 187 -12.43 -30.46 2.14
N SER A 188 -11.81 -29.29 2.06
CA SER A 188 -11.15 -28.64 3.20
C SER A 188 -12.00 -27.54 3.83
N GLY A 189 -13.22 -27.31 3.33
CA GLY A 189 -14.13 -26.27 3.81
C GLY A 189 -13.87 -24.87 3.25
N LEU A 190 -12.92 -24.70 2.32
CA LEU A 190 -12.47 -23.38 1.84
C LEU A 190 -13.50 -22.61 1.01
N HIS A 191 -14.60 -23.26 0.60
CA HIS A 191 -15.71 -22.58 -0.07
C HIS A 191 -16.94 -22.40 0.84
N GLY A 192 -17.01 -23.07 2.00
CA GLY A 192 -18.18 -23.02 2.89
C GLY A 192 -18.17 -21.84 3.86
N TYR A 193 -16.99 -21.48 4.38
CA TYR A 193 -16.87 -20.55 5.52
C TYR A 193 -17.37 -19.12 5.23
N ASN A 194 -17.19 -18.61 4.01
CA ASN A 194 -17.72 -17.29 3.64
C ASN A 194 -19.25 -17.29 3.65
N GLY A 195 -19.88 -18.36 3.12
CA GLY A 195 -21.33 -18.54 3.18
C GLY A 195 -21.84 -18.67 4.61
N MET A 196 -21.08 -19.31 5.50
CA MET A 196 -21.41 -19.37 6.92
C MET A 196 -21.57 -17.97 7.53
N LEU A 197 -20.57 -17.12 7.32
CA LEU A 197 -20.58 -15.75 7.84
C LEU A 197 -21.70 -14.91 7.21
N VAL A 198 -21.97 -15.06 5.91
CA VAL A 198 -23.12 -14.42 5.26
C VAL A 198 -24.41 -14.81 5.97
N GLY A 199 -24.66 -16.11 6.17
CA GLY A 199 -25.87 -16.60 6.83
C GLY A 199 -26.01 -16.12 8.27
N LEU A 200 -24.93 -16.18 9.06
CA LEU A 200 -24.90 -15.70 10.44
C LEU A 200 -25.19 -14.20 10.51
N LEU A 201 -24.42 -13.37 9.80
CA LEU A 201 -24.52 -11.93 9.97
C LEU A 201 -25.76 -11.32 9.30
N MET A 202 -26.33 -11.97 8.28
CA MET A 202 -27.65 -11.58 7.77
C MET A 202 -28.75 -11.82 8.81
N ALA A 203 -28.64 -12.87 9.63
CA ALA A 203 -29.57 -13.10 10.75
C ALA A 203 -29.32 -12.12 11.90
N VAL A 204 -28.06 -11.89 12.28
CA VAL A 204 -27.67 -10.97 13.36
C VAL A 204 -28.13 -9.54 13.08
N PHE A 205 -27.98 -9.05 11.85
CA PHE A 205 -28.35 -7.68 11.48
C PHE A 205 -29.79 -7.54 10.97
N SER A 206 -30.63 -8.57 11.10
CA SER A 206 -32.05 -8.45 10.74
C SER A 206 -32.85 -7.86 11.89
N GLU A 207 -33.68 -6.85 11.61
CA GLU A 207 -34.65 -6.31 12.58
C GLU A 207 -35.96 -7.13 12.62
N LYS A 208 -36.04 -8.23 11.86
CA LYS A 208 -37.14 -9.20 11.99
C LYS A 208 -36.84 -10.14 13.16
N LEU A 209 -37.91 -10.65 13.76
CA LEU A 209 -37.81 -11.67 14.80
C LEU A 209 -37.13 -12.95 14.27
N ASP A 210 -36.51 -13.69 15.18
CA ASP A 210 -35.99 -15.02 14.91
C ASP A 210 -37.08 -15.90 14.27
N TYR A 211 -36.64 -16.81 13.39
CA TYR A 211 -37.52 -17.69 12.60
C TYR A 211 -38.37 -16.99 11.54
N TYR A 212 -38.00 -15.78 11.12
CA TYR A 212 -38.53 -15.18 9.89
C TYR A 212 -38.00 -15.92 8.65
N TRP A 213 -38.69 -17.01 8.28
CA TRP A 213 -38.28 -17.96 7.23
C TRP A 213 -38.00 -17.33 5.86
N TRP A 214 -38.63 -16.20 5.54
CA TRP A 214 -38.35 -15.46 4.31
C TRP A 214 -36.89 -15.01 4.19
N LEU A 215 -36.19 -14.80 5.31
CA LEU A 215 -34.75 -14.45 5.32
C LEU A 215 -33.87 -15.57 4.76
N LEU A 216 -34.31 -16.83 4.83
CA LEU A 216 -33.53 -17.96 4.29
C LEU A 216 -33.33 -17.87 2.78
N PHE A 217 -34.26 -17.24 2.05
CA PHE A 217 -34.14 -17.03 0.62
C PHE A 217 -32.93 -16.13 0.28
N PRO A 218 -32.85 -14.85 0.71
CA PRO A 218 -31.68 -14.03 0.43
C PRO A 218 -30.40 -14.57 1.07
N VAL A 219 -30.45 -15.27 2.22
CA VAL A 219 -29.29 -15.97 2.78
C VAL A 219 -28.73 -16.98 1.79
N THR A 220 -29.60 -17.79 1.17
CA THR A 220 -29.20 -18.79 0.17
C THR A 220 -28.54 -18.12 -1.04
N PHE A 221 -29.20 -17.15 -1.67
CA PHE A 221 -28.68 -16.48 -2.87
C PHE A 221 -27.39 -15.71 -2.62
N THR A 222 -27.31 -14.98 -1.50
CA THR A 222 -26.11 -14.21 -1.14
C THR A 222 -24.93 -15.13 -0.83
N SER A 223 -25.18 -16.26 -0.16
CA SER A 223 -24.14 -17.26 0.12
C SER A 223 -23.66 -17.96 -1.16
N MET A 224 -24.55 -18.22 -2.13
CA MET A 224 -24.17 -18.80 -3.44
C MET A 224 -23.25 -17.90 -4.26
N ALA A 225 -23.22 -16.58 -4.00
CA ALA A 225 -22.29 -15.67 -4.65
C ALA A 225 -20.85 -15.80 -4.11
N CYS A 226 -20.66 -16.32 -2.89
CA CYS A 226 -19.35 -16.38 -2.24
C CYS A 226 -18.29 -17.18 -3.04
N PRO A 227 -18.58 -18.38 -3.59
CA PRO A 227 -17.60 -19.11 -4.39
C PRO A 227 -17.25 -18.38 -5.70
N ILE A 228 -18.20 -17.67 -6.32
CA ILE A 228 -17.97 -16.88 -7.54
C ILE A 228 -16.99 -15.74 -7.25
N ILE A 229 -17.25 -14.97 -6.19
CA ILE A 229 -16.40 -13.88 -5.74
C ILE A 229 -15.02 -14.42 -5.33
N SER A 230 -14.98 -15.52 -4.58
CA SER A 230 -13.75 -16.20 -4.18
C SER A 230 -12.91 -16.61 -5.40
N SER A 231 -13.53 -17.20 -6.42
CA SER A 231 -12.84 -17.58 -7.65
C SER A 231 -12.24 -16.36 -8.35
N ALA A 232 -13.02 -15.28 -8.50
CA ALA A 232 -12.56 -14.05 -9.15
C ALA A 232 -11.38 -13.40 -8.40
N LEU A 233 -11.49 -13.30 -7.07
CA LEU A 233 -10.42 -12.76 -6.23
C LEU A 233 -9.16 -13.64 -6.27
N SER A 234 -9.32 -14.97 -6.31
CA SER A 234 -8.19 -15.90 -6.35
C SER A 234 -7.33 -15.70 -7.59
N THR A 235 -7.93 -15.41 -8.76
CA THR A 235 -7.21 -15.10 -9.99
C THR A 235 -6.37 -13.82 -9.86
N ILE A 236 -6.86 -12.83 -9.12
CA ILE A 236 -6.13 -11.59 -8.87
C ILE A 236 -4.97 -11.84 -7.89
N PHE A 237 -5.26 -12.53 -6.79
CA PHE A 237 -4.32 -12.73 -5.67
C PHE A 237 -3.28 -13.83 -5.92
N ALA A 238 -3.51 -14.74 -6.87
CA ALA A 238 -2.54 -15.75 -7.30
C ALA A 238 -1.20 -15.13 -7.74
N LYS A 239 -1.20 -13.88 -8.23
CA LYS A 239 0.01 -13.14 -8.62
C LYS A 239 0.99 -12.92 -7.46
N TRP A 240 0.48 -12.84 -6.23
CA TRP A 240 1.27 -12.61 -5.02
C TRP A 240 1.24 -13.81 -4.07
N ASP A 241 0.66 -14.94 -4.50
CA ASP A 241 0.43 -16.12 -3.67
C ASP A 241 -0.25 -15.74 -2.34
N LEU A 242 -1.41 -15.08 -2.45
CA LEU A 242 -2.20 -14.58 -1.31
C LEU A 242 -3.56 -15.29 -1.21
N PRO A 243 -4.03 -15.56 0.01
CA PRO A 243 -5.39 -16.06 0.24
C PRO A 243 -6.43 -14.95 0.04
N VAL A 244 -7.67 -15.34 -0.29
CA VAL A 244 -8.79 -14.39 -0.47
C VAL A 244 -9.46 -13.98 0.85
N PHE A 245 -9.21 -14.72 1.92
CA PHE A 245 -9.80 -14.48 3.24
C PHE A 245 -11.34 -14.37 3.19
N THR A 246 -11.91 -13.56 4.08
CA THR A 246 -13.33 -13.29 4.19
C THR A 246 -13.79 -12.13 3.28
N LEU A 247 -12.99 -11.74 2.27
CA LEU A 247 -13.42 -10.75 1.27
C LEU A 247 -14.71 -11.15 0.54
N PRO A 248 -14.95 -12.42 0.14
CA PRO A 248 -16.21 -12.82 -0.46
C PRO A 248 -17.40 -12.54 0.45
N PHE A 249 -17.29 -12.89 1.75
CA PHE A 249 -18.27 -12.53 2.77
C PHE A 249 -18.47 -11.02 2.86
N ASN A 250 -17.39 -10.24 2.99
CA ASN A 250 -17.49 -8.78 3.15
C ASN A 250 -18.20 -8.13 1.96
N ILE A 251 -17.84 -8.52 0.73
CA ILE A 251 -18.46 -7.99 -0.50
C ILE A 251 -19.93 -8.37 -0.54
N ALA A 252 -20.27 -9.64 -0.31
CA ALA A 252 -21.64 -10.13 -0.40
C ALA A 252 -22.56 -9.53 0.69
N LEU A 253 -22.09 -9.52 1.95
CA LEU A 253 -22.84 -8.95 3.07
C LEU A 253 -23.02 -7.44 2.91
N THR A 254 -21.94 -6.70 2.63
CA THR A 254 -22.01 -5.23 2.48
C THR A 254 -22.96 -4.86 1.34
N LEU A 255 -22.89 -5.58 0.21
CA LEU A 255 -23.80 -5.38 -0.91
C LEU A 255 -25.26 -5.62 -0.52
N TYR A 256 -25.56 -6.73 0.18
CA TYR A 256 -26.92 -7.04 0.63
C TYR A 256 -27.47 -5.97 1.59
N LEU A 257 -26.69 -5.59 2.61
CA LEU A 257 -27.12 -4.61 3.62
C LEU A 257 -27.29 -3.21 3.00
N ALA A 258 -26.38 -2.81 2.10
CA ALA A 258 -26.50 -1.53 1.40
C ALA A 258 -27.69 -1.51 0.41
N ALA A 259 -27.98 -2.63 -0.25
CA ALA A 259 -29.09 -2.73 -1.20
C ALA A 259 -30.47 -2.79 -0.52
N THR A 260 -30.56 -3.43 0.64
CA THR A 260 -31.81 -3.49 1.41
C THR A 260 -32.05 -2.20 2.17
N GLY A 261 -31.03 -1.68 2.86
CA GLY A 261 -31.15 -0.58 3.80
C GLY A 261 -32.01 -0.94 5.01
N HIS A 262 -32.07 -0.04 6.00
CA HIS A 262 -32.81 -0.29 7.24
C HIS A 262 -34.33 -0.09 7.12
N TYR A 263 -34.78 0.69 6.12
CA TYR A 263 -36.22 0.94 5.88
C TYR A 263 -36.91 -0.12 5.00
N ASN A 264 -36.24 -1.22 4.67
CA ASN A 264 -36.86 -2.27 3.86
C ASN A 264 -38.04 -2.93 4.59
N LEU A 265 -39.20 -3.01 3.96
CA LEU A 265 -40.41 -3.55 4.60
C LEU A 265 -40.30 -5.04 4.97
N PHE A 266 -39.65 -5.84 4.10
CA PHE A 266 -39.58 -7.29 4.23
C PHE A 266 -38.28 -7.76 4.88
N PHE A 267 -37.18 -7.06 4.62
CA PHE A 267 -35.85 -7.38 5.13
C PHE A 267 -35.20 -6.15 5.78
N PRO A 268 -35.84 -5.54 6.80
CA PRO A 268 -35.26 -4.42 7.53
C PRO A 268 -33.98 -4.87 8.24
N THR A 269 -32.97 -4.01 8.18
CA THR A 269 -31.66 -4.25 8.75
C THR A 269 -31.35 -3.24 9.86
N THR A 270 -30.50 -3.62 10.81
CA THR A 270 -30.08 -2.74 11.90
C THR A 270 -29.33 -1.53 11.35
N LEU A 271 -29.82 -0.32 11.64
CA LEU A 271 -29.15 0.92 11.26
C LEU A 271 -28.00 1.23 12.22
N ILE A 272 -26.77 1.20 11.71
CA ILE A 272 -25.59 1.64 12.46
C ILE A 272 -25.46 3.16 12.32
N LYS A 273 -25.48 3.88 13.45
CA LYS A 273 -25.43 5.34 13.46
C LYS A 273 -24.03 5.85 13.80
N PRO A 274 -23.58 6.94 13.16
CA PRO A 274 -22.33 7.58 13.54
C PRO A 274 -22.45 8.20 14.95
N ALA A 275 -21.31 8.34 15.64
CA ALA A 275 -21.27 9.00 16.94
C ALA A 275 -21.65 10.49 16.82
N SER A 276 -22.67 10.90 17.58
CA SER A 276 -23.20 12.27 17.57
C SER A 276 -22.61 13.18 18.66
N ALA A 277 -21.94 12.60 19.65
CA ALA A 277 -21.31 13.33 20.75
C ALA A 277 -20.13 12.53 21.30
N ALA A 278 -19.23 13.21 21.99
CA ALA A 278 -18.16 12.54 22.71
C ALA A 278 -18.74 11.70 23.87
N PRO A 279 -18.28 10.46 24.07
CA PRO A 279 -18.78 9.64 25.16
C PRO A 279 -18.30 10.19 26.51
N ASN A 280 -19.17 10.16 27.51
CA ASN A 280 -18.80 10.42 28.89
C ASN A 280 -18.26 9.13 29.50
N ILE A 281 -16.95 9.07 29.75
CA ILE A 281 -16.29 7.87 30.28
C ILE A 281 -15.66 8.20 31.63
N THR A 282 -16.14 7.53 32.67
CA THR A 282 -15.54 7.56 33.99
C THR A 282 -14.72 6.29 34.19
N TRP A 283 -13.40 6.37 34.19
CA TRP A 283 -12.54 5.17 34.29
C TRP A 283 -12.75 4.33 35.55
N THR A 284 -13.35 4.89 36.61
CA THR A 284 -13.72 4.16 37.83
C THR A 284 -14.90 3.20 37.63
N GLU A 285 -15.66 3.34 36.54
CA GLU A 285 -16.80 2.48 36.19
C GLU A 285 -16.35 1.20 35.45
N ILE A 286 -15.05 1.01 35.21
CA ILE A 286 -14.56 -0.20 34.55
C ILE A 286 -14.79 -1.44 35.41
N GLU A 287 -15.54 -2.40 34.87
CA GLU A 287 -15.80 -3.69 35.50
C GLU A 287 -14.78 -4.74 35.05
N MET A 288 -13.82 -5.05 35.93
CA MET A 288 -12.75 -6.02 35.63
C MET A 288 -13.26 -7.42 35.22
N PRO A 289 -14.34 -7.99 35.82
CA PRO A 289 -14.88 -9.27 35.37
C PRO A 289 -15.41 -9.24 33.92
N LEU A 290 -16.14 -8.19 33.53
CA LEU A 290 -16.63 -8.01 32.16
C LEU A 290 -15.48 -7.75 31.18
N LEU A 291 -14.47 -6.98 31.61
CA LEU A 291 -13.26 -6.76 30.84
C LEU A 291 -12.52 -8.08 30.54
N LEU A 292 -12.44 -8.99 31.52
CA LEU A 292 -11.83 -10.32 31.31
C LEU A 292 -12.69 -11.20 30.38
N GLN A 293 -14.01 -11.14 30.51
CA GLN A 293 -14.95 -11.82 29.62
C GLN A 293 -14.88 -11.30 28.18
N THR A 294 -14.38 -10.09 27.95
CA THR A 294 -14.18 -9.55 26.60
C THR A 294 -13.22 -10.41 25.77
N ILE A 295 -12.30 -11.16 26.41
CA ILE A 295 -11.36 -12.03 25.68
C ILE A 295 -12.11 -13.13 24.91
N PRO A 296 -12.89 -14.02 25.54
CA PRO A 296 -13.68 -15.00 24.81
C PRO A 296 -14.77 -14.34 23.96
N VAL A 297 -15.43 -13.26 24.41
CA VAL A 297 -16.44 -12.56 23.61
C VAL A 297 -15.86 -12.07 22.28
N GLY A 298 -14.66 -11.47 22.28
CA GLY A 298 -13.97 -11.03 21.07
C GLY A 298 -13.66 -12.17 20.09
N VAL A 299 -13.44 -13.39 20.59
CA VAL A 299 -13.30 -14.59 19.76
C VAL A 299 -14.67 -15.04 19.22
N GLY A 300 -15.72 -14.99 20.04
CA GLY A 300 -17.10 -15.26 19.62
C GLY A 300 -17.59 -14.31 18.53
N GLN A 301 -17.19 -13.04 18.59
CA GLN A 301 -17.57 -12.01 17.62
C GLN A 301 -17.04 -12.27 16.20
N VAL A 302 -16.06 -13.17 16.02
CA VAL A 302 -15.67 -13.65 14.69
C VAL A 302 -16.86 -14.29 13.96
N TYR A 303 -17.80 -14.88 14.70
CA TYR A 303 -19.06 -15.45 14.20
C TYR A 303 -20.27 -14.56 14.52
N GLY A 304 -20.06 -13.31 14.96
CA GLY A 304 -21.13 -12.41 15.41
C GLY A 304 -21.79 -12.81 16.73
N CYS A 305 -21.08 -13.55 17.59
CA CYS A 305 -21.58 -14.00 18.90
C CYS A 305 -21.00 -13.15 20.04
N ASP A 306 -21.86 -12.62 20.90
CA ASP A 306 -21.49 -11.78 22.04
C ASP A 306 -21.47 -12.53 23.39
N ASN A 307 -21.85 -13.81 23.42
CA ASN A 307 -21.86 -14.60 24.65
C ASN A 307 -20.45 -15.11 25.00
N PRO A 308 -19.91 -14.83 26.21
CA PRO A 308 -18.59 -15.30 26.63
C PRO A 308 -18.47 -16.83 26.66
N TRP A 309 -19.57 -17.56 26.93
CA TRP A 309 -19.57 -19.02 26.92
C TRP A 309 -19.41 -19.57 25.51
N THR A 310 -20.09 -18.97 24.52
CA THR A 310 -19.92 -19.32 23.11
C THR A 310 -18.47 -19.08 22.68
N GLY A 311 -17.92 -17.92 23.04
CA GLY A 311 -16.49 -17.62 22.83
C GLY A 311 -15.54 -18.64 23.47
N GLY A 312 -15.84 -19.08 24.69
CA GLY A 312 -15.10 -20.13 25.40
C GLY A 312 -15.17 -21.49 24.71
N VAL A 313 -16.35 -21.90 24.24
CA VAL A 313 -16.53 -23.14 23.45
C VAL A 313 -15.73 -23.08 22.14
N ILE A 314 -15.74 -21.93 21.47
CA ILE A 314 -14.95 -21.69 20.26
C ILE A 314 -13.45 -21.78 20.54
N LEU A 315 -12.95 -21.22 21.67
CA LEU A 315 -11.56 -21.38 22.09
C LEU A 315 -11.19 -22.85 22.34
N VAL A 316 -12.07 -23.65 22.95
CA VAL A 316 -11.87 -25.10 23.12
C VAL A 316 -11.75 -25.79 21.75
N ALA A 317 -12.61 -25.43 20.79
CA ALA A 317 -12.54 -25.95 19.43
C ALA A 317 -11.19 -25.63 18.75
N LEU A 318 -10.69 -24.41 18.92
CA LEU A 318 -9.37 -24.01 18.41
C LEU A 318 -8.25 -24.79 19.08
N PHE A 319 -8.28 -24.90 20.41
CA PHE A 319 -7.24 -25.56 21.20
C PHE A 319 -7.06 -27.03 20.82
N ILE A 320 -8.16 -27.75 20.58
CA ILE A 320 -8.14 -29.15 20.14
C ILE A 320 -7.41 -29.32 18.80
N SER A 321 -7.59 -28.39 17.85
CA SER A 321 -6.90 -28.47 16.56
C SER A 321 -5.47 -27.96 16.66
N SER A 322 -5.27 -26.78 17.23
CA SER A 322 -3.97 -26.12 17.34
C SER A 322 -3.94 -25.19 18.57
N PRO A 323 -3.17 -25.54 19.60
CA PRO A 323 -2.88 -24.64 20.71
C PRO A 323 -2.32 -23.28 20.26
N LEU A 324 -1.53 -23.23 19.18
CA LEU A 324 -1.00 -21.96 18.66
C LEU A 324 -2.07 -21.07 18.02
N ILE A 325 -3.05 -21.64 17.32
CA ILE A 325 -4.21 -20.87 16.82
C ILE A 325 -5.02 -20.33 18.01
N CYS A 326 -5.33 -21.18 18.99
CA CYS A 326 -6.03 -20.76 20.21
C CYS A 326 -5.30 -19.64 20.95
N LEU A 327 -3.97 -19.74 21.09
CA LEU A 327 -3.15 -18.73 21.74
C LEU A 327 -3.19 -17.40 21.00
N HIS A 328 -2.96 -17.39 19.68
CA HIS A 328 -3.00 -16.16 18.90
C HIS A 328 -4.41 -15.58 18.76
N ALA A 329 -5.45 -16.41 18.83
CA ALA A 329 -6.83 -15.94 18.92
C ALA A 329 -7.04 -15.13 20.22
N ALA A 330 -6.66 -15.68 21.36
CA ALA A 330 -6.76 -14.99 22.66
C ALA A 330 -5.91 -13.71 22.69
N ILE A 331 -4.68 -13.77 22.19
CA ILE A 331 -3.78 -12.60 22.10
C ILE A 331 -4.37 -11.52 21.18
N GLY A 332 -4.89 -11.89 20.01
CA GLY A 332 -5.54 -10.94 19.10
C GLY A 332 -6.75 -10.27 19.74
N SER A 333 -7.54 -11.02 20.51
CA SER A 333 -8.66 -10.46 21.28
C SER A 333 -8.20 -9.47 22.35
N ILE A 334 -7.13 -9.79 23.08
CA ILE A 334 -6.51 -8.89 24.07
C ILE A 334 -5.96 -7.63 23.40
N VAL A 335 -5.30 -7.74 22.25
CA VAL A 335 -4.77 -6.57 21.53
C VAL A 335 -5.89 -5.64 21.08
N GLY A 336 -6.99 -6.19 20.56
CA GLY A 336 -8.16 -5.39 20.18
C GLY A 336 -8.79 -4.67 21.39
N LEU A 337 -8.94 -5.38 22.51
CA LEU A 337 -9.38 -4.82 23.79
C LEU A 337 -8.48 -3.67 24.26
N LEU A 338 -7.16 -3.87 24.27
CA LEU A 338 -6.20 -2.85 24.69
C LEU A 338 -6.23 -1.65 23.73
N ALA A 339 -6.33 -1.88 22.42
CA ALA A 339 -6.45 -0.80 21.44
C ALA A 339 -7.70 0.05 21.69
N ALA A 340 -8.83 -0.56 22.03
CA ALA A 340 -10.07 0.16 22.36
C ALA A 340 -9.90 1.06 23.59
N LEU A 341 -9.20 0.58 24.62
CA LEU A 341 -8.88 1.38 25.81
C LEU A 341 -7.98 2.57 25.47
N THR A 342 -7.02 2.41 24.55
CA THR A 342 -6.09 3.50 24.20
C THR A 342 -6.77 4.71 23.57
N VAL A 343 -7.95 4.54 22.94
CA VAL A 343 -8.71 5.63 22.30
C VAL A 343 -9.96 6.03 23.07
N ALA A 344 -10.10 5.58 24.31
CA ALA A 344 -11.27 5.80 25.16
C ALA A 344 -12.58 5.39 24.47
N THR A 345 -12.63 4.17 23.96
CA THR A 345 -13.91 3.57 23.56
C THR A 345 -14.79 3.34 24.80
N PRO A 346 -16.10 3.61 24.75
CA PRO A 346 -17.02 3.33 25.86
C PRO A 346 -16.92 1.87 26.32
N PHE A 347 -16.89 1.63 27.64
CA PHE A 347 -16.70 0.30 28.21
C PHE A 347 -17.75 -0.71 27.72
N GLU A 348 -19.01 -0.30 27.58
CA GLU A 348 -20.07 -1.15 27.01
C GLU A 348 -19.73 -1.67 25.61
N THR A 349 -19.21 -0.81 24.73
CA THR A 349 -18.77 -1.22 23.38
C THR A 349 -17.55 -2.14 23.44
N ILE A 350 -16.67 -1.94 24.43
CA ILE A 350 -15.53 -2.83 24.67
C ILE A 350 -16.04 -4.21 25.10
N TYR A 351 -16.97 -4.29 26.05
CA TYR A 351 -17.51 -5.54 26.58
C TYR A 351 -18.24 -6.38 25.52
N LEU A 352 -18.83 -5.74 24.50
CA LEU A 352 -19.40 -6.43 23.34
C LEU A 352 -18.34 -7.12 22.45
N GLY A 353 -17.04 -6.85 22.63
CA GLY A 353 -15.95 -7.48 21.87
C GLY A 353 -15.82 -7.01 20.41
N LEU A 354 -16.49 -5.92 20.02
CA LEU A 354 -16.51 -5.42 18.64
C LEU A 354 -15.15 -4.89 18.15
N TRP A 355 -14.22 -4.60 19.05
CA TRP A 355 -12.85 -4.21 18.70
C TRP A 355 -11.91 -5.42 18.46
N SER A 356 -12.36 -6.63 18.80
CA SER A 356 -11.47 -7.77 18.97
C SER A 356 -11.49 -8.76 17.81
N TYR A 357 -12.64 -9.03 17.19
CA TYR A 357 -12.78 -10.12 16.21
C TYR A 357 -11.88 -10.00 14.97
N ASN A 358 -11.71 -8.79 14.44
CA ASN A 358 -10.79 -8.52 13.34
C ASN A 358 -9.32 -8.77 13.75
N CYS A 359 -8.98 -8.41 14.99
CA CYS A 359 -7.65 -8.58 15.59
C CYS A 359 -7.34 -10.06 15.85
N VAL A 360 -8.33 -10.84 16.30
CA VAL A 360 -8.26 -12.30 16.45
C VAL A 360 -7.81 -12.94 15.14
N LEU A 361 -8.50 -12.66 14.04
CA LEU A 361 -8.18 -13.23 12.73
C LEU A 361 -6.81 -12.78 12.21
N SER A 362 -6.47 -11.49 12.33
CA SER A 362 -5.16 -10.97 11.91
C SER A 362 -4.01 -11.59 12.70
N CYS A 363 -4.18 -11.75 14.02
CA CYS A 363 -3.16 -12.31 14.89
C CYS A 363 -2.92 -13.79 14.58
N ILE A 364 -3.97 -14.58 14.33
CA ILE A 364 -3.85 -15.98 13.90
C ILE A 364 -3.14 -16.05 12.53
N ALA A 365 -3.57 -15.22 11.58
CA ALA A 365 -3.07 -15.25 10.20
C ALA A 365 -1.55 -14.98 10.12
N ILE A 366 -1.07 -13.93 10.80
CA ILE A 366 0.35 -13.56 10.80
C ILE A 366 1.15 -14.36 11.84
N GLY A 367 0.53 -14.76 12.94
CA GLY A 367 1.15 -15.46 14.08
C GLY A 367 1.39 -16.96 13.88
N GLY A 368 1.42 -17.47 12.65
CA GLY A 368 1.79 -18.86 12.39
C GLY A 368 1.07 -19.54 11.22
N MET A 369 -0.06 -18.99 10.76
CA MET A 369 -0.78 -19.58 9.62
C MET A 369 -0.06 -19.31 8.29
N PHE A 370 0.14 -18.05 7.93
CA PHE A 370 0.73 -17.67 6.63
C PHE A 370 2.20 -17.24 6.72
N TYR A 371 2.66 -16.91 7.92
CA TYR A 371 4.07 -16.77 8.26
C TYR A 371 4.50 -17.91 9.16
N ALA A 372 5.76 -18.34 9.03
CA ALA A 372 6.32 -19.31 9.97
C ALA A 372 6.46 -18.63 11.33
N LEU A 373 5.99 -19.30 12.39
CA LEU A 373 6.06 -18.72 13.73
C LEU A 373 7.53 -18.58 14.18
N THR A 374 7.95 -17.34 14.37
CA THR A 374 9.23 -16.91 14.95
C THR A 374 8.92 -15.81 15.96
N TRP A 375 9.88 -15.39 16.78
CA TRP A 375 9.64 -14.25 17.67
C TRP A 375 9.38 -12.97 16.86
N GLN A 376 9.99 -12.84 15.68
CA GLN A 376 9.78 -11.71 14.77
C GLN A 376 8.36 -11.70 14.18
N THR A 377 7.87 -12.84 13.70
CA THR A 377 6.51 -12.92 13.13
C THR A 377 5.43 -12.88 14.21
N HIS A 378 5.74 -13.33 15.43
CA HIS A 378 4.89 -13.09 16.59
C HIS A 378 4.75 -11.58 16.88
N LEU A 379 5.85 -10.82 16.93
CA LEU A 379 5.78 -9.36 17.07
C LEU A 379 5.03 -8.71 15.89
N LEU A 380 5.29 -9.17 14.67
CA LEU A 380 4.59 -8.70 13.48
C LEU A 380 3.08 -8.97 13.57
N ALA A 381 2.67 -10.09 14.17
CA ALA A 381 1.26 -10.43 14.39
C ALA A 381 0.60 -9.50 15.41
N LEU A 382 1.30 -9.12 16.49
CA LEU A 382 0.81 -8.12 17.45
C LEU A 382 0.63 -6.75 16.78
N VAL A 383 1.61 -6.32 15.97
CA VAL A 383 1.53 -5.06 15.22
C VAL A 383 0.40 -5.11 14.19
N CYS A 384 0.23 -6.25 13.50
CA CYS A 384 -0.88 -6.44 12.54
C CYS A 384 -2.23 -6.39 13.25
N ALA A 385 -2.37 -7.03 14.41
CA ALA A 385 -3.60 -7.00 15.20
C ALA A 385 -3.91 -5.58 15.70
N LEU A 386 -2.91 -4.83 16.17
CA LEU A 386 -3.08 -3.43 16.58
C LEU A 386 -3.49 -2.53 15.41
N PHE A 387 -2.81 -2.67 14.26
CA PHE A 387 -3.19 -1.96 13.04
C PHE A 387 -4.61 -2.33 12.59
N CYS A 388 -4.98 -3.60 12.71
CA CYS A 388 -6.30 -4.11 12.42
C CYS A 388 -7.39 -3.53 13.33
N ALA A 389 -7.09 -3.31 14.62
CA ALA A 389 -8.00 -2.65 15.56
C ALA A 389 -8.33 -1.22 15.11
N TYR A 390 -7.30 -0.41 14.82
CA TYR A 390 -7.49 0.97 14.37
C TYR A 390 -8.12 1.05 12.97
N MET A 391 -7.77 0.13 12.07
CA MET A 391 -8.46 -0.04 10.79
C MET A 391 -9.94 -0.37 11.00
N GLY A 392 -10.27 -1.22 11.98
CA GLY A 392 -11.64 -1.58 12.37
C GLY A 392 -12.43 -0.37 12.84
N ALA A 393 -11.85 0.44 13.72
CA ALA A 393 -12.47 1.69 14.17
C ALA A 393 -12.70 2.68 13.03
N ALA A 394 -11.69 2.88 12.18
CA ALA A 394 -11.79 3.74 11.00
C ALA A 394 -12.92 3.31 10.05
N LEU A 395 -12.97 2.01 9.74
CA LEU A 395 -14.01 1.45 8.88
C LEU A 395 -15.39 1.49 9.54
N SER A 396 -15.49 1.23 10.84
CA SER A 396 -16.76 1.31 11.56
C SER A 396 -17.31 2.73 11.52
N ASN A 397 -16.50 3.75 11.80
CA ASN A 397 -16.94 5.15 11.79
C ASN A 397 -17.33 5.61 10.38
N THR A 398 -16.57 5.23 9.35
CA THR A 398 -16.86 5.62 7.96
C THR A 398 -18.06 4.88 7.37
N MET A 399 -18.21 3.59 7.65
CA MET A 399 -19.35 2.80 7.15
C MET A 399 -20.65 3.10 7.91
N ALA A 400 -20.57 3.56 9.17
CA ALA A 400 -21.73 4.08 9.90
C ALA A 400 -22.37 5.30 9.23
N VAL A 401 -21.60 6.11 8.47
CA VAL A 401 -22.16 7.24 7.69
C VAL A 401 -23.18 6.78 6.65
N VAL A 402 -22.98 5.58 6.08
CA VAL A 402 -23.91 4.95 5.14
C VAL A 402 -24.78 3.87 5.79
N GLY A 403 -24.73 3.73 7.12
CA GLY A 403 -25.64 2.90 7.90
C GLY A 403 -25.29 1.41 8.00
N VAL A 404 -24.10 0.97 7.58
CA VAL A 404 -23.76 -0.48 7.46
C VAL A 404 -22.56 -0.89 8.33
N PRO A 405 -22.48 -2.17 8.77
CA PRO A 405 -21.37 -2.69 9.57
C PRO A 405 -20.09 -2.87 8.75
N SER A 406 -18.94 -2.70 9.41
CA SER A 406 -17.62 -2.90 8.80
C SER A 406 -17.29 -4.36 8.50
N GLY A 407 -17.98 -5.32 9.14
CA GLY A 407 -17.67 -6.73 9.03
C GLY A 407 -16.17 -7.01 9.22
N THR A 408 -15.63 -7.91 8.41
CA THR A 408 -14.21 -8.29 8.48
C THR A 408 -13.32 -7.54 7.49
N TRP A 409 -13.74 -6.36 7.00
CA TRP A 409 -12.94 -5.56 6.07
C TRP A 409 -11.58 -5.19 6.67
N ALA A 410 -11.56 -4.84 7.96
CA ALA A 410 -10.32 -4.49 8.66
C ALA A 410 -9.32 -5.65 8.70
N PHE A 411 -9.79 -6.86 9.02
CA PHE A 411 -8.98 -8.08 8.97
C PHE A 411 -8.39 -8.30 7.58
N CYS A 412 -9.22 -8.26 6.53
CA CYS A 412 -8.75 -8.51 5.16
C CYS A 412 -7.71 -7.47 4.72
N LEU A 413 -8.01 -6.18 4.86
CA LEU A 413 -7.12 -5.10 4.41
C LEU A 413 -5.80 -5.08 5.18
N SER A 414 -5.86 -5.25 6.51
CA SER A 414 -4.68 -5.26 7.37
C SER A 414 -3.80 -6.47 7.08
N THR A 415 -4.38 -7.66 7.06
CA THR A 415 -3.62 -8.90 6.91
C THR A 415 -3.02 -9.04 5.52
N LEU A 416 -3.74 -8.63 4.46
CA LEU A 416 -3.19 -8.59 3.10
C LEU A 416 -2.02 -7.60 2.99
N THR A 417 -2.13 -6.43 3.61
CA THR A 417 -1.02 -5.46 3.67
C THR A 417 0.22 -6.09 4.30
N PHE A 418 0.06 -6.79 5.42
CA PHE A 418 1.18 -7.43 6.11
C PHE A 418 1.72 -8.65 5.38
N LEU A 419 0.91 -9.37 4.60
CA LEU A 419 1.38 -10.48 3.75
C LEU A 419 2.05 -10.02 2.45
N LEU A 420 1.86 -8.76 2.06
CA LEU A 420 2.59 -8.10 0.97
C LEU A 420 3.93 -7.51 1.44
N LEU A 421 4.19 -7.48 2.75
CA LEU A 421 5.47 -7.03 3.29
C LEU A 421 6.61 -7.92 2.77
N THR A 422 7.59 -7.29 2.14
CA THR A 422 8.86 -7.91 1.79
C THR A 422 9.94 -7.45 2.78
N SER A 423 10.76 -8.39 3.24
CA SER A 423 11.83 -8.13 4.21
C SER A 423 13.05 -8.98 3.92
N ASN A 424 14.24 -8.42 4.14
CA ASN A 424 15.50 -9.17 4.11
C ASN A 424 15.74 -9.98 5.40
N ASN A 425 14.86 -9.84 6.41
CA ASN A 425 14.93 -10.61 7.64
C ASN A 425 14.52 -12.06 7.40
N THR A 426 15.45 -13.01 7.56
CA THR A 426 15.19 -14.45 7.38
C THR A 426 14.23 -15.03 8.42
N GLY A 427 14.01 -14.32 9.54
CA GLY A 427 13.00 -14.67 10.54
C GLY A 427 11.57 -14.32 10.12
N ILE A 428 11.37 -13.44 9.13
CA ILE A 428 10.07 -13.10 8.56
C ILE A 428 9.88 -13.93 7.29
N TYR A 429 9.38 -15.16 7.45
CA TYR A 429 9.24 -16.12 6.36
C TYR A 429 7.77 -16.37 6.04
N LYS A 430 7.30 -15.83 4.89
CA LYS A 430 5.97 -16.12 4.34
C LYS A 430 5.98 -17.51 3.71
N LEU A 431 5.04 -18.37 4.09
CA LEU A 431 4.90 -19.69 3.49
C LEU A 431 4.26 -19.59 2.10
N PRO A 432 4.66 -20.44 1.14
CA PRO A 432 3.88 -20.66 -0.07
C PRO A 432 2.48 -21.15 0.29
N LEU A 433 1.42 -20.64 -0.34
CA LEU A 433 0.04 -20.96 0.02
C LEU A 433 -0.24 -22.46 -0.09
N SER A 434 0.37 -23.13 -1.06
CA SER A 434 0.29 -24.60 -1.26
C SER A 434 0.89 -25.43 -0.11
N LYS A 435 1.65 -24.81 0.80
CA LYS A 435 2.27 -25.46 1.97
C LYS A 435 1.60 -25.11 3.29
N VAL A 436 0.69 -24.12 3.30
CA VAL A 436 -0.02 -23.69 4.50
C VAL A 436 -0.96 -24.80 4.99
N THR A 437 -0.83 -25.15 6.27
CA THR A 437 -1.71 -26.09 6.96
C THR A 437 -2.14 -25.50 8.31
N TYR A 438 -1.44 -25.83 9.39
CA TYR A 438 -1.64 -25.28 10.73
C TYR A 438 -0.28 -24.87 11.34
N PRO A 439 -0.24 -23.97 12.34
CA PRO A 439 0.97 -23.27 12.75
C PRO A 439 2.12 -24.18 13.19
N GLU A 440 1.82 -25.25 13.93
CA GLU A 440 2.81 -26.21 14.40
C GLU A 440 3.49 -26.93 13.21
N ALA A 441 2.73 -27.37 12.21
CA ALA A 441 3.28 -27.98 11.00
C ALA A 441 4.01 -26.97 10.10
N ASN A 442 3.46 -25.76 9.97
CA ASN A 442 4.08 -24.67 9.21
C ASN A 442 5.47 -24.30 9.79
N ARG A 443 5.59 -24.32 11.12
CA ARG A 443 6.86 -24.14 11.82
C ARG A 443 7.87 -25.25 11.50
N ILE A 444 7.44 -26.51 11.50
CA ILE A 444 8.29 -27.66 11.14
C ILE A 444 8.78 -27.55 9.68
N TYR A 445 7.89 -27.17 8.76
CA TYR A 445 8.24 -26.94 7.35
C TYR A 445 9.34 -25.88 7.22
N PHE A 446 9.18 -24.72 7.87
CA PHE A 446 10.18 -23.66 7.86
C PHE A 446 11.54 -24.11 8.41
N LEU A 447 11.55 -24.81 9.55
CA LEU A 447 12.80 -25.33 10.13
C LEU A 447 13.49 -26.34 9.21
N THR A 448 12.71 -27.14 8.48
CA THR A 448 13.24 -28.11 7.51
C THR A 448 13.86 -27.40 6.31
N VAL A 449 13.17 -26.41 5.73
CA VAL A 449 13.69 -25.60 4.62
C VAL A 449 14.98 -24.90 5.04
N ARG A 450 14.98 -24.28 6.21
CA ARG A 450 16.16 -23.58 6.73
C ARG A 450 17.35 -24.51 6.97
N ARG A 451 17.11 -25.71 7.53
CA ARG A 451 18.17 -26.72 7.68
C ARG A 451 18.73 -27.14 6.32
N SER A 452 17.88 -27.34 5.30
CA SER A 452 18.33 -27.67 3.95
C SER A 452 19.11 -26.53 3.27
N GLU A 453 18.80 -25.27 3.59
CA GLU A 453 19.58 -24.12 3.13
C GLU A 453 20.95 -24.05 3.83
N GLU A 454 20.99 -24.29 5.14
CA GLU A 454 22.23 -24.33 5.94
C GLU A 454 23.16 -25.50 5.55
N GLU A 455 22.62 -26.67 5.22
CA GLU A 455 23.40 -27.83 4.72
C GLU A 455 23.91 -27.63 3.28
N LYS A 456 23.20 -26.86 2.44
CA LYS A 456 23.63 -26.51 1.08
C LYS A 456 24.63 -25.37 1.05
N SER A 457 24.64 -24.49 2.04
CA SER A 457 25.72 -23.50 2.17
C SER A 457 27.04 -24.24 2.41
N PRO A 458 28.06 -24.06 1.57
CA PRO A 458 29.33 -24.75 1.72
C PRO A 458 29.93 -24.40 3.08
N ASN A 459 30.02 -25.39 3.98
CA ASN A 459 30.97 -25.38 5.07
C ASN A 459 32.33 -24.91 4.48
N GLY A 460 32.93 -23.79 4.88
CA GLY A 460 33.05 -23.38 6.27
C GLY A 460 34.00 -24.37 6.93
N GLY A 461 35.30 -24.14 6.76
CA GLY A 461 36.35 -25.05 7.20
C GLY A 461 36.31 -25.30 8.70
N SER A 462 35.99 -26.53 9.08
CA SER A 462 36.38 -27.14 10.36
C SER A 462 36.09 -28.63 10.25
N GLY A 463 37.12 -29.42 9.97
CA GLY A 463 36.98 -30.85 9.75
C GLY A 463 38.21 -31.42 9.09
N GLU A 464 39.37 -31.27 9.73
CA GLU A 464 40.46 -32.20 9.53
C GLU A 464 39.92 -33.62 9.77
N GLN A 465 39.69 -34.38 8.70
CA GLN A 465 39.65 -35.83 8.79
C GLN A 465 39.92 -36.47 7.43
N SER A 466 41.09 -37.10 7.38
CA SER A 466 41.47 -38.26 6.59
C SER A 466 41.31 -38.19 5.07
N HIS A 467 42.47 -38.13 4.42
CA HIS A 467 42.79 -38.76 3.14
C HIS A 467 41.90 -39.96 2.79
N GLY A 468 41.18 -39.83 1.68
CA GLY A 468 40.54 -40.93 0.98
C GLY A 468 40.40 -40.55 -0.48
N SER A 469 41.43 -40.86 -1.27
CA SER A 469 41.45 -40.71 -2.72
C SER A 469 40.35 -41.57 -3.35
N GLY A 470 39.23 -40.94 -3.73
CA GLY A 470 38.12 -41.57 -4.42
C GLY A 470 37.66 -40.68 -5.56
N GLN A 471 38.12 -41.01 -6.75
CA GLN A 471 37.81 -40.39 -8.03
C GLN A 471 36.31 -40.58 -8.35
N TRP A 472 35.46 -39.58 -8.08
CA TRP A 472 34.07 -39.58 -8.51
C TRP A 472 33.92 -38.69 -9.75
N LYS A 473 33.67 -39.36 -10.89
CA LYS A 473 33.30 -38.75 -12.17
C LYS A 473 32.01 -37.94 -11.99
N ALA A 474 32.03 -36.76 -12.58
CA ALA A 474 30.91 -35.83 -12.65
C ALA A 474 29.76 -36.43 -13.47
N GLU A 475 28.63 -36.70 -12.83
CA GLU A 475 27.34 -36.81 -13.49
C GLU A 475 26.57 -35.51 -13.24
N GLU A 476 26.18 -34.86 -14.34
CA GLU A 476 25.41 -33.63 -14.40
C GLU A 476 24.02 -33.82 -13.76
N SER A 477 23.89 -33.50 -12.47
CA SER A 477 22.59 -33.47 -11.81
C SER A 477 21.89 -32.15 -12.10
N SER A 478 20.75 -32.24 -12.80
CA SER A 478 19.88 -31.16 -13.21
C SER A 478 19.47 -30.23 -12.05
N GLU A 479 19.72 -28.93 -12.21
CA GLU A 479 19.40 -27.90 -11.23
C GLU A 479 17.89 -27.77 -11.01
N THR A 480 17.44 -28.03 -9.79
CA THR A 480 16.08 -27.67 -9.33
C THR A 480 15.99 -26.15 -9.19
N VAL A 481 15.31 -25.52 -10.14
CA VAL A 481 15.04 -24.07 -10.13
C VAL A 481 14.02 -23.74 -9.04
N LEU A 482 14.48 -23.55 -7.80
CA LEU A 482 13.72 -22.81 -6.81
C LEU A 482 13.65 -21.34 -7.24
N PRO A 483 12.52 -20.64 -7.02
CA PRO A 483 12.35 -19.26 -7.46
C PRO A 483 13.42 -18.39 -6.80
N ARG A 484 14.43 -17.98 -7.59
CA ARG A 484 15.46 -17.04 -7.18
C ARG A 484 14.77 -15.79 -6.63
N ARG A 485 15.03 -15.51 -5.36
CA ARG A 485 14.65 -14.29 -4.63
C ARG A 485 15.16 -13.09 -5.44
N ARG A 486 14.32 -12.50 -6.29
CA ARG A 486 14.66 -11.26 -7.01
C ARG A 486 14.68 -10.14 -5.98
N SER A 487 15.84 -9.89 -5.37
CA SER A 487 16.15 -8.55 -4.90
C SER A 487 16.01 -7.63 -6.11
N VAL A 488 15.05 -6.72 -6.08
CA VAL A 488 14.78 -5.74 -7.16
C VAL A 488 15.96 -4.75 -7.31
N PHE A 489 16.99 -4.83 -6.47
CA PHE A 489 18.19 -4.01 -6.54
C PHE A 489 19.47 -4.85 -6.44
N HIS A 490 19.76 -5.66 -7.46
CA HIS A 490 21.08 -6.28 -7.61
C HIS A 490 21.93 -5.45 -8.58
N ILE A 491 22.69 -4.49 -8.05
CA ILE A 491 23.75 -3.83 -8.81
C ILE A 491 24.88 -4.85 -8.96
N GLU A 492 25.08 -5.35 -10.17
CA GLU A 492 26.12 -6.30 -10.54
C GLU A 492 27.51 -5.65 -10.40
N TRP A 493 28.23 -5.99 -9.33
CA TRP A 493 29.48 -5.31 -8.92
C TRP A 493 30.78 -5.95 -9.45
N SER A 494 30.72 -6.95 -10.34
CA SER A 494 31.88 -7.78 -10.67
C SER A 494 32.62 -7.42 -11.97
N SER A 495 32.16 -6.46 -12.79
CA SER A 495 32.80 -6.18 -14.09
C SER A 495 33.85 -5.07 -14.11
N ILE A 496 34.08 -4.32 -13.03
CA ILE A 496 35.01 -3.16 -13.04
C ILE A 496 36.42 -3.47 -12.53
N ARG A 497 36.69 -4.63 -11.91
CA ARG A 497 38.01 -4.90 -11.31
C ARG A 497 39.13 -5.28 -12.30
N ARG A 498 38.90 -5.28 -13.62
CA ARG A 498 39.89 -5.78 -14.60
C ARG A 498 40.62 -4.72 -15.44
N ARG A 499 40.49 -3.42 -15.16
CA ARG A 499 41.14 -2.37 -15.99
C ARG A 499 42.14 -1.42 -15.31
N SER A 500 42.57 -1.64 -14.07
CA SER A 500 43.50 -0.72 -13.39
C SER A 500 45.01 -1.07 -13.47
N LYS A 501 45.44 -1.95 -14.38
CA LYS A 501 46.86 -2.39 -14.47
C LYS A 501 47.54 -2.11 -15.82
N VAL A 502 47.28 -0.99 -16.47
CA VAL A 502 48.15 -0.54 -17.59
C VAL A 502 48.15 0.98 -17.64
N PHE A 503 48.91 1.65 -16.75
CA PHE A 503 49.47 2.98 -17.02
C PHE A 503 50.65 3.16 -16.08
N GLY A 504 51.80 2.64 -16.52
CA GLY A 504 53.11 2.96 -15.95
C GLY A 504 53.51 4.38 -16.34
N LYS A 505 54.16 5.04 -15.37
CA LYS A 505 54.80 6.35 -15.39
C LYS A 505 55.20 6.87 -16.77
N GLY A 506 54.70 8.06 -17.11
CA GLY A 506 55.25 8.89 -18.18
C GLY A 506 56.55 9.55 -17.73
N GLU A 507 57.61 9.31 -18.50
CA GLU A 507 58.82 10.12 -18.46
C GLU A 507 58.79 11.14 -19.59
N HIS A 508 59.23 12.34 -19.24
CA HIS A 508 59.37 13.51 -20.09
C HIS A 508 60.33 13.24 -21.26
N GLN A 509 59.88 13.49 -22.49
CA GLN A 509 60.77 13.76 -23.62
C GLN A 509 60.27 14.97 -24.40
N GLU A 510 61.06 16.04 -24.31
CA GLU A 510 60.98 17.25 -25.11
C GLU A 510 61.48 17.02 -26.55
N ARG A 511 61.04 17.93 -27.44
CA ARG A 511 61.55 18.24 -28.79
C ARG A 511 61.27 17.23 -29.90
N GLN A 512 60.41 17.63 -30.84
CA GLN A 512 60.85 18.01 -32.20
C GLN A 512 59.73 18.69 -33.01
N THR A 513 60.12 19.79 -33.64
CA THR A 513 59.44 20.62 -34.65
C THR A 513 59.36 19.96 -36.03
N LYS A 514 58.43 20.47 -36.88
CA LYS A 514 58.12 20.18 -38.32
C LYS A 514 56.88 19.30 -38.49
N GLU A 515 55.88 19.54 -39.32
CA GLU A 515 55.64 20.45 -40.46
C GLU A 515 54.11 20.62 -40.62
N PRO A 516 53.59 21.74 -41.14
CA PRO A 516 52.16 22.00 -41.28
C PRO A 516 51.61 21.47 -42.61
N LEU A 517 50.63 20.56 -42.57
CA LEU A 517 49.84 20.16 -43.75
C LEU A 517 48.60 21.07 -43.89
N PRO A 518 48.37 21.71 -45.05
CA PRO A 518 47.25 22.60 -45.28
C PRO A 518 46.05 21.83 -45.85
N CYS A 519 44.87 21.95 -45.24
CA CYS A 519 43.61 21.71 -45.94
C CYS A 519 42.50 22.59 -45.34
N PRO A 520 42.03 23.62 -46.06
CA PRO A 520 41.08 24.59 -45.54
C PRO A 520 39.64 24.10 -45.77
N TYR A 521 38.90 23.80 -44.69
CA TYR A 521 37.46 23.58 -44.78
C TYR A 521 36.69 24.87 -44.48
N ARG A 522 36.10 25.39 -45.54
CA ARG A 522 35.27 26.60 -45.66
C ARG A 522 34.02 26.47 -44.77
N LYS A 523 33.83 27.39 -43.81
CA LYS A 523 32.57 27.55 -43.07
C LYS A 523 31.81 28.76 -43.62
N PRO A 524 30.49 28.70 -43.84
CA PRO A 524 29.73 29.79 -44.44
C PRO A 524 29.51 30.91 -43.42
N THR A 525 29.92 32.11 -43.79
CA THR A 525 29.67 33.37 -43.08
C THR A 525 28.22 33.76 -43.31
N VAL A 526 27.43 33.86 -42.23
CA VAL A 526 26.09 34.46 -42.26
C VAL A 526 26.27 35.96 -42.05
N GLU A 527 25.84 36.73 -43.04
CA GLU A 527 25.80 38.19 -43.08
C GLU A 527 24.93 38.71 -41.92
N LEU A 528 25.55 39.42 -40.98
CA LEU A 528 24.83 40.24 -40.01
C LEU A 528 25.17 41.70 -40.32
N PHE A 529 24.10 42.43 -40.65
CA PHE A 529 24.08 43.82 -41.10
C PHE A 529 24.95 44.76 -40.27
N ASP A 530 25.80 45.50 -40.99
CA ASP A 530 26.54 46.67 -40.54
C ASP A 530 25.58 47.77 -40.05
N LEU A 531 25.75 48.18 -38.79
CA LEU A 531 25.23 49.45 -38.29
C LEU A 531 26.40 50.21 -37.63
N ASP A 532 26.46 51.50 -37.94
CA ASP A 532 27.25 52.56 -37.29
C ASP A 532 28.70 52.77 -37.77
N THR A 533 28.79 53.46 -38.92
CA THR A 533 29.92 54.30 -39.33
C THR A 533 29.68 55.76 -38.93
N MET A 534 30.24 56.23 -37.81
CA MET A 534 30.61 57.63 -37.52
C MET A 534 31.69 57.58 -36.43
N GLU A 535 32.96 57.75 -36.78
CA GLU A 535 33.73 59.00 -36.86
C GLU A 535 34.58 59.26 -35.60
N GLU A 536 35.82 59.69 -35.87
CA GLU A 536 36.84 60.29 -35.01
C GLU A 536 37.68 59.39 -34.06
N SER A 537 38.74 58.88 -34.69
CA SER A 537 40.12 58.84 -34.22
C SER A 537 40.48 59.70 -33.00
N THR A 538 40.75 59.06 -31.87
CA THR A 538 41.85 59.46 -30.98
C THR A 538 42.61 58.21 -30.54
N GLU A 539 43.84 58.07 -31.02
CA GLU A 539 44.79 57.03 -30.61
C GLU A 539 45.22 57.25 -29.15
N ILE A 540 44.40 56.83 -28.20
CA ILE A 540 44.85 56.68 -26.82
C ILE A 540 45.50 55.31 -26.71
N LYS A 541 46.82 55.30 -26.49
CA LYS A 541 47.68 54.18 -26.07
C LYS A 541 46.95 53.14 -25.18
N VAL A 542 46.28 52.15 -25.77
CA VAL A 542 45.66 51.02 -25.05
C VAL A 542 46.66 49.86 -24.98
N GLU A 543 47.78 50.03 -24.29
CA GLU A 543 48.66 48.88 -23.96
C GLU A 543 48.61 48.50 -22.47
N ALA A 544 48.06 49.35 -21.60
CA ALA A 544 47.93 49.01 -20.16
C ALA A 544 46.58 48.36 -19.79
N ASN A 545 45.51 48.55 -20.56
CA ASN A 545 44.18 48.06 -20.20
C ASN A 545 43.91 46.61 -20.62
N THR A 546 44.54 46.10 -21.67
CA THR A 546 44.32 44.73 -22.17
C THR A 546 44.86 43.66 -21.21
N ALA A 547 45.98 43.93 -20.54
CA ALA A 547 46.51 43.05 -19.50
C ALA A 547 45.62 43.03 -18.25
N ARG A 548 45.00 44.17 -17.91
CA ARG A 548 44.10 44.28 -16.75
C ARG A 548 42.77 43.57 -17.01
N THR A 549 42.20 43.70 -18.20
CA THR A 549 40.99 42.96 -18.58
C THR A 549 41.24 41.46 -18.65
N SER A 550 42.38 40.99 -19.16
CA SER A 550 42.69 39.54 -19.18
C SER A 550 42.88 38.96 -17.77
N TRP A 551 43.48 39.72 -16.84
CA TRP A 551 43.66 39.28 -15.45
C TRP A 551 42.33 39.26 -14.67
N ILE A 552 41.46 40.25 -14.90
CA ILE A 552 40.10 40.27 -14.33
C ILE A 552 39.27 39.12 -14.90
N GLN A 553 39.34 38.89 -16.21
CA GLN A 553 38.57 37.83 -16.86
C GLN A 553 39.06 36.43 -16.45
N SER A 554 40.37 36.20 -16.36
CA SER A 554 40.93 34.94 -15.82
C SER A 554 40.62 34.73 -14.35
N SER A 555 40.65 35.80 -13.52
CA SER A 555 40.26 35.73 -12.11
C SER A 555 38.75 35.49 -11.93
N MET A 556 37.90 36.07 -12.77
CA MET A 556 36.45 35.79 -12.79
C MET A 556 36.17 34.36 -13.25
N VAL A 557 36.89 33.85 -14.26
CA VAL A 557 36.76 32.45 -14.71
C VAL A 557 37.27 31.47 -13.64
N ALA A 558 38.40 31.78 -12.98
CA ALA A 558 38.92 30.95 -11.89
C ALA A 558 38.01 31.00 -10.65
N GLY A 559 37.51 32.18 -10.29
CA GLY A 559 36.52 32.39 -9.25
C GLY A 559 35.22 31.63 -9.55
N GLY A 560 34.71 31.73 -10.77
CA GLY A 560 33.53 31.01 -11.25
C GLY A 560 33.71 29.49 -11.19
N LYS A 561 34.88 28.95 -11.59
CA LYS A 561 35.20 27.52 -11.46
C LYS A 561 35.25 27.06 -9.99
N ARG A 562 35.81 27.88 -9.08
CA ARG A 562 35.82 27.56 -7.64
C ARG A 562 34.42 27.56 -7.05
N VAL A 563 33.60 28.56 -7.37
CA VAL A 563 32.20 28.65 -6.91
C VAL A 563 31.38 27.49 -7.47
N SER A 564 31.51 27.18 -8.76
CA SER A 564 30.82 26.05 -9.39
C SER A 564 31.21 24.72 -8.72
N LYS A 565 32.49 24.52 -8.39
CA LYS A 565 32.95 23.33 -7.66
C LYS A 565 32.39 23.30 -6.23
N ALA A 566 32.40 24.43 -5.50
CA ALA A 566 31.82 24.51 -4.16
C ALA A 566 30.32 24.19 -4.16
N LEU A 567 29.57 24.75 -5.13
CA LEU A 567 28.15 24.47 -5.30
C LEU A 567 27.90 22.99 -5.61
N SER A 568 28.77 22.34 -6.38
CA SER A 568 28.61 20.92 -6.72
C SER A 568 28.65 19.97 -5.51
N TYR A 569 29.25 20.39 -4.37
CA TYR A 569 29.28 19.60 -3.14
C TYR A 569 27.98 19.69 -2.33
N ILE A 570 27.20 20.76 -2.51
CA ILE A 570 25.96 21.00 -1.74
C ILE A 570 24.68 20.77 -2.57
N THR A 571 24.78 20.75 -3.90
CA THR A 571 23.64 20.51 -4.80
C THR A 571 23.38 19.01 -5.00
N GLY A 572 22.24 18.68 -5.60
CA GLY A 572 21.82 17.32 -5.88
C GLY A 572 21.73 16.48 -4.60
N GLU A 573 22.23 15.25 -4.64
CA GLU A 573 22.05 14.28 -3.54
C GLU A 573 23.12 14.35 -2.44
N MET A 574 24.15 15.19 -2.59
CA MET A 574 25.32 15.22 -1.70
C MET A 574 25.91 13.82 -1.44
N LYS A 575 26.17 13.03 -2.49
CA LYS A 575 26.64 11.63 -2.37
C LYS A 575 27.94 11.50 -1.57
N GLU A 576 28.87 12.43 -1.76
CA GLU A 576 30.14 12.44 -1.03
C GLU A 576 29.96 12.61 0.48
N CYS A 577 28.95 13.39 0.90
CA CYS A 577 28.58 13.51 2.31
C CYS A 577 28.10 12.15 2.85
N GLY A 578 27.20 11.49 2.13
CA GLY A 578 26.71 10.16 2.50
C GLY A 578 27.81 9.10 2.53
N GLU A 579 28.75 9.14 1.58
CA GLU A 579 29.91 8.24 1.55
C GLU A 579 30.89 8.51 2.70
N GLY A 580 31.19 9.78 2.98
CA GLY A 580 32.06 10.17 4.10
C GLY A 580 31.49 9.83 5.49
N LEU A 581 30.17 9.63 5.59
CA LEU A 581 29.49 9.22 6.81
C LEU A 581 29.42 7.70 7.01
N LYS A 582 29.64 6.88 5.97
CA LYS A 582 29.58 5.40 6.09
C LYS A 582 30.57 4.84 7.12
N ASP A 583 31.73 5.48 7.24
CA ASP A 583 32.79 5.10 8.19
C ASP A 583 32.68 5.83 9.53
N LYS A 584 31.60 6.61 9.76
CA LYS A 584 31.34 7.35 11.00
C LYS A 584 30.36 6.59 11.90
N SER A 585 30.20 7.11 13.12
CA SER A 585 29.26 6.56 14.10
C SER A 585 27.87 6.30 13.48
N PRO A 586 27.21 5.18 13.82
CA PRO A 586 25.83 4.90 13.39
C PRO A 586 24.86 6.03 13.71
N VAL A 587 25.13 6.82 14.76
CA VAL A 587 24.31 7.99 15.13
C VAL A 587 24.35 9.06 14.04
N PHE A 588 25.54 9.38 13.51
CA PHE A 588 25.66 10.37 12.43
C PHE A 588 25.04 9.88 11.12
N GLN A 589 25.16 8.58 10.83
CA GLN A 589 24.49 7.96 9.68
C GLN A 589 22.96 8.07 9.83
N PHE A 590 22.43 7.72 11.00
CA PHE A 590 21.01 7.80 11.28
C PHE A 590 20.48 9.24 11.18
N LEU A 591 21.21 10.22 11.72
CA LEU A 591 20.85 11.64 11.58
C LEU A 591 20.83 12.10 10.11
N ASP A 592 21.79 11.69 9.29
CA ASP A 592 21.77 11.95 7.85
C ASP A 592 20.53 11.35 7.17
N TRP A 593 20.18 10.10 7.50
CA TRP A 593 18.99 9.44 6.94
C TRP A 593 17.68 10.14 7.34
N VAL A 594 17.60 10.60 8.60
CA VAL A 594 16.46 11.39 9.09
C VAL A 594 16.37 12.72 8.34
N LEU A 595 17.47 13.47 8.22
CA LEU A 595 17.48 14.74 7.49
C LEU A 595 17.12 14.58 6.02
N ARG A 596 17.64 13.54 5.34
CA ARG A 596 17.21 13.19 3.98
C ARG A 596 15.72 12.86 3.95
N GLY A 597 15.22 12.10 4.92
CA GLY A 597 13.79 11.81 5.07
C GLY A 597 12.94 13.07 5.17
N MET A 598 13.42 14.11 5.87
CA MET A 598 12.71 15.40 5.98
C MET A 598 12.54 16.07 4.61
N SER A 599 13.55 16.06 3.74
CA SER A 599 13.48 16.70 2.42
C SER A 599 12.86 15.82 1.33
N GLN A 600 12.83 14.51 1.50
CA GLN A 600 12.33 13.55 0.51
C GLN A 600 10.83 13.68 0.23
N VAL A 601 10.04 14.34 1.09
CA VAL A 601 8.64 14.70 0.78
C VAL A 601 8.55 15.49 -0.53
N MET A 602 9.56 16.34 -0.79
CA MET A 602 9.67 17.15 -2.02
C MET A 602 10.57 16.50 -3.07
N PHE A 603 10.79 15.18 -2.98
CA PHE A 603 11.71 14.39 -3.82
C PHE A 603 13.18 14.78 -3.73
N VAL A 604 13.58 15.44 -2.63
CA VAL A 604 14.95 15.93 -2.45
C VAL A 604 15.73 14.99 -1.53
N ASN A 605 16.76 14.35 -2.08
CA ASN A 605 17.70 13.51 -1.35
C ASN A 605 18.90 14.32 -0.83
N ASN A 606 18.67 15.39 -0.06
CA ASN A 606 19.73 16.32 0.33
C ASN A 606 19.62 16.68 1.83
N PRO A 607 20.59 16.28 2.68
CA PRO A 607 20.50 16.51 4.11
C PRO A 607 20.56 18.00 4.49
N LEU A 608 21.22 18.85 3.70
CA LEU A 608 21.24 20.31 3.91
C LEU A 608 19.86 20.92 3.66
N SER A 609 19.19 20.49 2.59
CA SER A 609 17.77 20.80 2.37
C SER A 609 16.92 20.31 3.54
N GLY A 610 17.18 19.10 4.05
CA GLY A 610 16.54 18.55 5.24
C GLY A 610 16.63 19.46 6.47
N ILE A 611 17.81 20.02 6.74
CA ILE A 611 18.03 20.99 7.83
C ILE A 611 17.16 22.24 7.62
N LEU A 612 17.15 22.80 6.40
CA LEU A 612 16.35 23.98 6.09
C LEU A 612 14.84 23.71 6.20
N ILE A 613 14.37 22.53 5.77
CA ILE A 613 12.97 22.11 5.99
C ILE A 613 12.67 22.05 7.49
N VAL A 614 13.53 21.44 8.31
CA VAL A 614 13.35 21.41 9.77
C VAL A 614 13.28 22.83 10.35
N LEU A 615 14.18 23.72 9.95
CA LEU A 615 14.16 25.12 10.40
C LEU A 615 12.87 25.83 9.99
N GLY A 616 12.39 25.64 8.76
CA GLY A 616 11.11 26.17 8.32
C GLY A 616 9.94 25.63 9.12
N LEU A 617 9.95 24.34 9.47
CA LEU A 617 8.93 23.74 10.35
C LEU A 617 8.94 24.37 11.75
N PHE A 618 10.11 24.69 12.32
CA PHE A 618 10.19 25.41 13.59
C PHE A 618 9.71 26.85 13.50
N VAL A 619 9.93 27.53 12.36
CA VAL A 619 9.37 28.86 12.08
C VAL A 619 7.86 28.82 11.97
N GLN A 620 7.29 27.74 11.42
CA GLN A 620 5.85 27.51 11.42
C GLN A 620 5.32 27.28 12.84
N ASN A 621 5.74 26.18 13.47
CA ASN A 621 5.25 25.75 14.77
C ASN A 621 6.19 24.68 15.36
N PRO A 622 6.86 24.95 16.50
CA PRO A 622 7.76 23.99 17.13
C PRO A 622 7.12 22.64 17.48
N TRP A 623 5.84 22.62 17.86
CA TRP A 623 5.13 21.38 18.18
C TRP A 623 4.94 20.49 16.95
N TRP A 624 4.59 21.09 15.81
CA TRP A 624 4.45 20.38 14.54
C TRP A 624 5.81 19.85 14.09
N ALA A 625 6.86 20.66 14.19
CA ALA A 625 8.23 20.25 13.88
C ALA A 625 8.69 19.04 14.72
N ILE A 626 8.46 19.07 16.04
CA ILE A 626 8.77 17.94 16.95
C ILE A 626 8.00 16.69 16.54
N SER A 627 6.69 16.83 16.27
CA SER A 627 5.83 15.70 15.91
C SER A 627 6.24 15.07 14.58
N GLY A 628 6.52 15.90 13.57
CA GLY A 628 7.05 15.46 12.27
C GLY A 628 8.40 14.77 12.40
N CYS A 629 9.35 15.37 13.13
CA CYS A 629 10.66 14.76 13.38
C CYS A 629 10.53 13.41 14.10
N LEU A 630 9.66 13.31 15.11
CA LEU A 630 9.37 12.04 15.78
C LEU A 630 8.85 10.99 14.80
N GLY A 631 7.88 11.36 13.94
CA GLY A 631 7.35 10.48 12.92
C GLY A 631 8.42 9.96 11.96
N THR A 632 9.29 10.84 11.46
CA THR A 632 10.44 10.47 10.60
C THR A 632 11.37 9.48 11.30
N VAL A 633 11.76 9.78 12.55
CA VAL A 633 12.67 8.93 13.34
C VAL A 633 12.05 7.53 13.53
N MET A 634 10.78 7.45 13.92
CA MET A 634 10.10 6.19 14.18
C MET A 634 9.90 5.36 12.91
N SER A 635 9.60 6.03 11.79
CA SER A 635 9.48 5.36 10.49
C SER A 635 10.83 4.80 10.01
N THR A 636 11.91 5.59 10.09
CA THR A 636 13.26 5.14 9.73
C THR A 636 13.75 4.01 10.66
N LEU A 637 13.50 4.10 11.97
CA LEU A 637 13.84 3.04 12.92
C LEU A 637 13.06 1.74 12.62
N THR A 638 11.78 1.86 12.28
CA THR A 638 10.96 0.69 11.93
C THR A 638 11.44 0.03 10.65
N ALA A 639 11.85 0.81 9.65
CA ALA A 639 12.45 0.25 8.43
C ALA A 639 13.74 -0.54 8.71
N LEU A 640 14.56 -0.10 9.69
CA LEU A 640 15.74 -0.85 10.15
C LEU A 640 15.34 -2.14 10.86
N ILE A 641 14.35 -2.10 11.76
CA ILE A 641 13.85 -3.28 12.49
C ILE A 641 13.28 -4.33 11.51
N LEU A 642 12.57 -3.87 10.48
CA LEU A 642 12.01 -4.71 9.42
C LEU A 642 13.04 -5.12 8.36
N SER A 643 14.32 -4.79 8.53
CA SER A 643 15.41 -5.07 7.59
C SER A 643 15.04 -4.71 6.14
N GLN A 644 14.48 -3.51 5.94
CA GLN A 644 14.22 -2.97 4.60
C GLN A 644 15.53 -2.65 3.87
N ASP A 645 15.45 -2.29 2.58
CA ASP A 645 16.64 -2.02 1.78
C ASP A 645 17.47 -0.87 2.37
N LYS A 646 18.74 -1.16 2.71
CA LYS A 646 19.61 -0.20 3.39
C LYS A 646 19.89 1.04 2.54
N SER A 647 19.93 0.91 1.22
CA SER A 647 20.17 2.05 0.34
C SER A 647 18.95 2.97 0.28
N ALA A 648 17.74 2.41 0.27
CA ALA A 648 16.49 3.17 0.37
C ALA A 648 16.33 3.86 1.73
N ILE A 649 16.69 3.18 2.83
CA ILE A 649 16.73 3.80 4.17
C ILE A 649 17.72 4.97 4.17
N ALA A 650 18.93 4.76 3.66
CA ALA A 650 19.98 5.76 3.64
C ALA A 650 19.61 6.99 2.79
N ALA A 651 18.83 6.80 1.73
CA ALA A 651 18.30 7.87 0.91
C ALA A 651 17.10 8.60 1.55
N GLY A 652 16.62 8.19 2.73
CA GLY A 652 15.47 8.79 3.41
C GLY A 652 14.10 8.33 2.88
N LEU A 653 14.04 7.33 2.00
CA LEU A 653 12.80 6.89 1.33
C LEU A 653 11.79 6.19 2.26
N HIS A 654 12.23 5.77 3.44
CA HIS A 654 11.34 5.24 4.48
C HIS A 654 10.96 6.26 5.56
N GLY A 655 11.60 7.44 5.59
CA GLY A 655 11.36 8.45 6.63
C GLY A 655 10.27 9.47 6.25
N TYR A 656 10.18 9.87 4.97
CA TYR A 656 9.34 10.99 4.55
C TYR A 656 7.83 10.76 4.69
N ASN A 657 7.35 9.52 4.70
CA ASN A 657 5.94 9.29 5.03
C ASN A 657 5.68 9.52 6.52
N GLY A 658 6.61 9.13 7.38
CA GLY A 658 6.56 9.37 8.82
C GLY A 658 6.53 10.86 9.17
N VAL A 659 7.28 11.71 8.45
CA VAL A 659 7.25 13.16 8.70
C VAL A 659 5.85 13.72 8.52
N LEU A 660 5.16 13.34 7.44
CA LEU A 660 3.84 13.83 7.12
C LEU A 660 2.78 13.29 8.09
N VAL A 661 2.91 12.03 8.51
CA VAL A 661 2.03 11.46 9.54
C VAL A 661 2.14 12.28 10.82
N GLY A 662 3.36 12.50 11.32
CA GLY A 662 3.58 13.28 12.54
C GLY A 662 3.09 14.73 12.43
N LEU A 663 3.33 15.37 11.29
CA LEU A 663 2.87 16.74 11.03
C LEU A 663 1.35 16.84 10.99
N LEU A 664 0.69 16.06 10.12
CA LEU A 664 -0.74 16.23 9.91
C LEU A 664 -1.58 15.72 11.09
N MET A 665 -1.11 14.74 11.85
CA MET A 665 -1.76 14.37 13.11
C MET A 665 -1.72 15.52 14.13
N ALA A 666 -0.64 16.31 14.15
CA ALA A 666 -0.54 17.50 15.00
C ALA A 666 -1.37 18.68 14.48
N VAL A 667 -1.40 18.89 13.16
CA VAL A 667 -2.20 19.96 12.52
C VAL A 667 -3.69 19.74 12.75
N PHE A 668 -4.18 18.51 12.62
CA PHE A 668 -5.60 18.20 12.77
C PHE A 668 -6.03 17.87 14.21
N SER A 669 -5.14 17.99 15.20
CA SER A 669 -5.51 17.72 16.60
C SER A 669 -6.22 18.92 17.23
N ASP A 670 -7.45 18.72 17.68
CA ASP A 670 -8.26 19.77 18.32
C ASP A 670 -7.81 20.06 19.76
N LYS A 671 -6.99 19.19 20.37
CA LYS A 671 -6.34 19.46 21.66
C LYS A 671 -5.28 20.57 21.58
N GLY A 672 -4.86 20.94 20.38
CA GLY A 672 -3.86 21.98 20.14
C GLY A 672 -2.42 21.55 20.45
N ASN A 673 -1.54 22.54 20.57
CA ASN A 673 -0.10 22.32 20.70
C ASN A 673 0.27 21.73 22.07
N TYR A 674 1.33 20.91 22.10
CA TYR A 674 1.92 20.32 23.31
C TYR A 674 1.01 19.34 24.08
N TYR A 675 -0.01 18.79 23.42
CA TYR A 675 -0.72 17.63 23.94
C TYR A 675 0.14 16.36 23.79
N TRP A 676 1.04 16.13 24.76
CA TRP A 676 2.06 15.07 24.73
C TRP A 676 1.53 13.66 24.47
N TRP A 677 0.30 13.37 24.88
CA TRP A 677 -0.36 12.10 24.60
C TRP A 677 -0.48 11.80 23.10
N LEU A 678 -0.54 12.82 22.24
CA LEU A 678 -0.57 12.67 20.77
C LEU A 678 0.69 12.00 20.22
N LEU A 679 1.83 12.10 20.92
CA LEU A 679 3.07 11.47 20.44
C LEU A 679 2.96 9.94 20.37
N LEU A 680 2.14 9.33 21.23
CA LEU A 680 1.91 7.88 21.21
C LEU A 680 1.28 7.40 19.89
N PRO A 681 0.10 7.90 19.45
CA PRO A 681 -0.45 7.51 18.15
C PRO A 681 0.42 7.99 16.99
N VAL A 682 1.15 9.11 17.10
CA VAL A 682 2.15 9.50 16.07
C VAL A 682 3.22 8.43 15.89
N ILE A 683 3.78 7.89 16.99
CA ILE A 683 4.74 6.79 16.95
C ILE A 683 4.10 5.59 16.25
N VAL A 684 2.95 5.12 16.76
CA VAL A 684 2.28 3.92 16.24
C VAL A 684 1.97 4.04 14.74
N MET A 685 1.37 5.16 14.31
CA MET A 685 1.02 5.36 12.90
C MET A 685 2.27 5.51 12.01
N SER A 686 3.31 6.19 12.47
CA SER A 686 4.55 6.35 11.69
C SER A 686 5.31 5.03 11.50
N MET A 687 5.22 4.12 12.47
CA MET A 687 5.77 2.76 12.38
C MET A 687 5.05 1.92 11.32
N THR A 688 3.81 2.23 10.95
CA THR A 688 3.09 1.51 9.89
C THR A 688 3.56 1.91 8.49
N CYS A 689 4.15 3.10 8.32
CA CYS A 689 4.51 3.61 7.00
C CYS A 689 5.50 2.69 6.25
N PRO A 690 6.57 2.14 6.83
CA PRO A 690 7.47 1.23 6.10
C PRO A 690 6.78 -0.07 5.68
N ILE A 691 5.82 -0.57 6.47
CA ILE A 691 5.01 -1.75 6.13
C ILE A 691 4.14 -1.44 4.92
N LEU A 692 3.42 -0.32 4.95
CA LEU A 692 2.61 0.18 3.84
C LEU A 692 3.45 0.45 2.59
N SER A 693 4.62 1.09 2.73
CA SER A 693 5.56 1.32 1.63
C SER A 693 6.02 0.01 0.99
N SER A 694 6.39 -0.99 1.78
CA SER A 694 6.84 -2.29 1.27
C SER A 694 5.71 -3.04 0.57
N ALA A 695 4.51 -3.03 1.15
CA ALA A 695 3.33 -3.65 0.57
C ALA A 695 2.96 -3.01 -0.77
N LEU A 696 2.87 -1.67 -0.81
CA LEU A 696 2.59 -0.91 -2.03
C LEU A 696 3.69 -1.09 -3.08
N SER A 697 4.97 -1.13 -2.68
CA SER A 697 6.08 -1.36 -3.60
C SER A 697 5.98 -2.73 -4.27
N THR A 698 5.56 -3.76 -3.53
CA THR A 698 5.34 -5.10 -4.07
C THR A 698 4.22 -5.14 -5.12
N VAL A 699 3.18 -4.32 -4.94
CA VAL A 699 2.08 -4.19 -5.93
C VAL A 699 2.53 -3.37 -7.14
N PHE A 700 3.23 -2.27 -6.91
CA PHE A 700 3.61 -1.30 -7.94
C PHE A 700 4.87 -1.68 -8.73
N SER A 701 5.68 -2.64 -8.25
CA SER A 701 6.88 -3.11 -8.95
C SER A 701 6.59 -3.61 -10.37
N LYS A 702 5.37 -4.11 -10.61
CA LYS A 702 4.92 -4.54 -11.94
C LYS A 702 5.00 -3.43 -13.00
N TRP A 703 4.75 -2.19 -12.60
CA TRP A 703 4.74 -1.01 -13.49
C TRP A 703 5.94 -0.09 -13.28
N ASP A 704 6.90 -0.50 -12.44
CA ASP A 704 8.03 0.32 -11.99
C ASP A 704 7.55 1.72 -11.55
N LEU A 705 6.59 1.74 -10.62
CA LEU A 705 5.98 2.97 -10.07
C LEU A 705 6.43 3.23 -8.63
N PRO A 706 6.68 4.50 -8.27
CA PRO A 706 6.99 4.86 -6.89
C PRO A 706 5.73 4.79 -6.04
N VAL A 707 5.89 4.56 -4.73
CA VAL A 707 4.76 4.51 -3.79
C VAL A 707 4.27 5.87 -3.35
N PHE A 708 5.07 6.93 -3.57
CA PHE A 708 4.75 8.30 -3.18
C PHE A 708 4.34 8.43 -1.70
N THR A 709 3.46 9.38 -1.41
CA THR A 709 2.92 9.66 -0.09
C THR A 709 1.67 8.82 0.22
N LEU A 710 1.40 7.74 -0.53
CA LEU A 710 0.31 6.80 -0.24
C LEU A 710 0.40 6.18 1.17
N PRO A 711 1.58 5.77 1.69
CA PRO A 711 1.69 5.28 3.06
C PRO A 711 1.24 6.31 4.09
N PHE A 712 1.64 7.58 3.92
CA PHE A 712 1.16 8.70 4.73
C PHE A 712 -0.35 8.86 4.62
N ASN A 713 -0.88 8.91 3.39
CA ASN A 713 -2.32 9.09 3.15
C ASN A 713 -3.13 8.01 3.86
N ILE A 714 -2.78 6.74 3.67
CA ILE A 714 -3.48 5.62 4.30
C ILE A 714 -3.40 5.73 5.83
N ALA A 715 -2.21 5.97 6.38
CA ALA A 715 -2.01 6.06 7.82
C ALA A 715 -2.79 7.24 8.44
N VAL A 716 -2.68 8.44 7.89
CA VAL A 716 -3.34 9.62 8.47
C VAL A 716 -4.85 9.55 8.30
N THR A 717 -5.37 9.11 7.13
CA THR A 717 -6.83 9.01 6.96
C THR A 717 -7.41 7.91 7.85
N LEU A 718 -6.69 6.81 8.06
CA LEU A 718 -7.09 5.77 9.01
C LEU A 718 -7.16 6.33 10.43
N TYR A 719 -6.12 7.03 10.89
CA TYR A 719 -6.11 7.64 12.22
C TYR A 719 -7.25 8.65 12.40
N LEU A 720 -7.42 9.56 11.44
CA LEU A 720 -8.46 10.60 11.51
C LEU A 720 -9.87 9.98 11.45
N ALA A 721 -10.07 8.92 10.66
CA ALA A 721 -11.34 8.19 10.62
C ALA A 721 -11.62 7.42 11.91
N ALA A 722 -10.59 6.81 12.53
CA ALA A 722 -10.73 6.04 13.76
C ALA A 722 -11.04 6.92 14.97
N THR A 723 -10.50 8.14 15.01
CA THR A 723 -10.68 9.08 16.12
C THR A 723 -11.86 10.01 15.86
N GLY A 724 -11.77 10.86 14.83
CA GLY A 724 -12.80 11.83 14.48
C GLY A 724 -12.99 12.93 15.54
N HIS A 725 -13.88 13.87 15.24
CA HIS A 725 -14.12 15.05 16.09
C HIS A 725 -14.67 14.72 17.49
N HIS A 726 -15.46 13.65 17.60
CA HIS A 726 -16.08 13.25 18.88
C HIS A 726 -15.19 12.33 19.74
N ASN A 727 -13.92 12.11 19.39
CA ASN A 727 -13.03 11.32 20.27
C ASN A 727 -12.69 12.08 21.55
N LEU A 728 -12.71 11.39 22.69
CA LEU A 728 -12.44 12.00 23.99
C LEU A 728 -10.97 12.43 24.18
N PHE A 729 -10.02 11.58 23.75
CA PHE A 729 -8.58 11.77 23.96
C PHE A 729 -7.88 12.42 22.79
N PHE A 730 -8.27 12.07 21.58
CA PHE A 730 -7.67 12.49 20.33
C PHE A 730 -8.70 13.13 19.38
N PRO A 731 -9.50 14.12 19.83
CA PRO A 731 -10.44 14.81 18.96
C PRO A 731 -9.71 15.45 17.79
N THR A 732 -10.29 15.32 16.60
CA THR A 732 -9.77 15.92 15.38
C THR A 732 -10.59 17.13 14.97
N THR A 733 -10.01 18.05 14.19
CA THR A 733 -10.74 19.17 13.60
C THR A 733 -12.00 18.70 12.86
N LEU A 734 -13.11 19.40 13.06
CA LEU A 734 -14.37 19.12 12.38
C LEU A 734 -14.27 19.53 10.91
N LEU A 735 -14.45 18.58 10.00
CA LEU A 735 -14.59 18.82 8.57
C LEU A 735 -16.01 18.48 8.15
N GLN A 736 -16.66 19.38 7.44
CA GLN A 736 -18.05 19.21 7.00
C GLN A 736 -18.18 19.52 5.51
N PRO A 737 -19.13 18.85 4.81
CA PRO A 737 -19.51 19.23 3.47
C PRO A 737 -20.04 20.67 3.43
N ALA A 738 -19.71 21.41 2.39
CA ALA A 738 -20.30 22.72 2.16
C ALA A 738 -21.81 22.57 1.89
N THR A 739 -22.64 23.26 2.67
CA THR A 739 -24.12 23.23 2.55
C THR A 739 -24.68 24.47 1.85
N THR A 740 -23.86 25.50 1.66
CA THR A 740 -24.27 26.77 1.06
C THR A 740 -23.31 27.15 -0.07
N THR A 741 -23.86 27.77 -1.12
CA THR A 741 -23.06 28.37 -2.19
C THR A 741 -22.22 29.53 -1.65
N PRO A 742 -20.88 29.52 -1.81
CA PRO A 742 -20.05 30.64 -1.38
C PRO A 742 -20.43 31.93 -2.12
N ASN A 743 -20.60 33.02 -1.39
CA ASN A 743 -20.81 34.34 -1.98
C ASN A 743 -19.44 34.94 -2.33
N ILE A 744 -19.08 34.90 -3.61
CA ILE A 744 -17.79 35.40 -4.11
C ILE A 744 -18.04 36.62 -4.98
N THR A 745 -17.42 37.74 -4.60
CA THR A 745 -17.43 38.97 -5.40
C THR A 745 -16.04 39.17 -6.00
N TRP A 746 -15.92 39.02 -7.32
CA TRP A 746 -14.63 39.08 -8.02
C TRP A 746 -13.86 40.40 -7.86
N SER A 747 -14.53 41.51 -7.55
CA SER A 747 -13.88 42.78 -7.24
C SER A 747 -13.04 42.74 -5.95
N ASP A 748 -13.33 41.80 -5.05
CA ASP A 748 -12.68 41.71 -3.74
C ASP A 748 -11.38 40.91 -3.79
N ILE A 749 -11.00 40.41 -4.97
CA ILE A 749 -9.79 39.63 -5.17
C ILE A 749 -8.53 40.47 -4.90
N GLN A 750 -7.68 40.00 -3.99
CA GLN A 750 -6.42 40.65 -3.66
C GLN A 750 -5.25 39.96 -4.35
N VAL A 751 -4.71 40.60 -5.39
CA VAL A 751 -3.59 40.07 -6.19
C VAL A 751 -2.33 39.84 -5.33
N SER A 752 -2.08 40.69 -4.33
CA SER A 752 -0.96 40.51 -3.39
C SER A 752 -1.08 39.21 -2.58
N LEU A 753 -2.30 38.85 -2.15
CA LEU A 753 -2.56 37.60 -1.44
C LEU A 753 -2.50 36.39 -2.37
N LEU A 754 -2.88 36.54 -3.65
CA LEU A 754 -2.65 35.49 -4.66
C LEU A 754 -1.14 35.22 -4.85
N LEU A 755 -0.32 36.25 -4.99
CA LEU A 755 1.13 36.07 -5.09
C LEU A 755 1.72 35.45 -3.82
N ARG A 756 1.22 35.83 -2.64
CA ARG A 756 1.58 35.20 -1.37
C ARG A 756 1.12 33.73 -1.28
N ALA A 757 0.03 33.35 -1.95
CA ALA A 757 -0.46 31.97 -1.95
C ALA A 757 0.54 31.00 -2.61
N ILE A 758 1.45 31.47 -3.47
CA ILE A 758 2.45 30.62 -4.13
C ILE A 758 3.41 29.96 -3.12
N PRO A 759 4.17 30.71 -2.29
CA PRO A 759 4.99 30.09 -1.25
C PRO A 759 4.14 29.39 -0.19
N VAL A 760 2.95 29.89 0.15
CA VAL A 760 2.07 29.23 1.12
C VAL A 760 1.64 27.84 0.64
N GLY A 761 1.25 27.68 -0.64
CA GLY A 761 0.93 26.39 -1.22
C GLY A 761 2.08 25.38 -1.20
N ILE A 762 3.33 25.86 -1.25
CA ILE A 762 4.51 25.00 -1.06
C ILE A 762 4.68 24.63 0.42
N GLY A 763 4.44 25.57 1.34
CA GLY A 763 4.37 25.31 2.77
C GLY A 763 3.34 24.23 3.12
N GLN A 764 2.18 24.26 2.47
CA GLN A 764 1.07 23.35 2.71
C GLN A 764 1.38 21.89 2.35
N VAL A 765 2.46 21.61 1.59
CA VAL A 765 2.95 20.24 1.41
C VAL A 765 3.28 19.58 2.76
N TYR A 766 3.74 20.37 3.73
CA TYR A 766 4.01 19.95 5.11
C TYR A 766 2.94 20.44 6.10
N GLY A 767 1.77 20.87 5.60
CA GLY A 767 0.70 21.45 6.43
C GLY A 767 1.03 22.81 7.05
N CYS A 768 1.90 23.60 6.41
CA CYS A 768 2.32 24.93 6.89
C CYS A 768 1.65 26.05 6.07
N ASP A 769 1.06 27.04 6.73
CA ASP A 769 0.35 28.17 6.11
C ASP A 769 1.16 29.49 6.13
N ASN A 770 2.32 29.52 6.79
CA ASN A 770 3.17 30.70 6.86
C ASN A 770 3.98 30.90 5.55
N PRO A 771 3.86 32.06 4.87
CA PRO A 771 4.60 32.32 3.63
C PRO A 771 6.12 32.29 3.82
N TRP A 772 6.63 32.66 4.99
CA TRP A 772 8.07 32.62 5.29
C TRP A 772 8.58 31.19 5.34
N THR A 773 7.80 30.28 5.94
CA THR A 773 8.08 28.85 5.94
C THR A 773 8.15 28.30 4.51
N GLY A 774 7.16 28.64 3.68
CA GLY A 774 7.16 28.31 2.26
C GLY A 774 8.37 28.87 1.50
N GLY A 775 8.80 30.10 1.83
CA GLY A 775 10.02 30.71 1.30
C GLY A 775 11.30 29.97 1.71
N ILE A 776 11.42 29.55 2.97
CA ILE A 776 12.54 28.72 3.45
C ILE A 776 12.56 27.37 2.71
N PHE A 777 11.39 26.76 2.49
CA PHE A 777 11.29 25.53 1.71
C PHE A 777 11.75 25.73 0.27
N LEU A 778 11.37 26.83 -0.38
CA LEU A 778 11.88 27.18 -1.72
C LEU A 778 13.41 27.29 -1.74
N VAL A 779 14.03 27.93 -0.74
CA VAL A 779 15.50 27.99 -0.62
C VAL A 779 16.10 26.58 -0.47
N ALA A 780 15.48 25.73 0.35
CA ALA A 780 15.89 24.34 0.53
C ALA A 780 15.86 23.55 -0.78
N LEU A 781 14.80 23.71 -1.59
CA LEU A 781 14.69 23.08 -2.91
C LEU A 781 15.72 23.65 -3.89
N PHE A 782 15.88 24.97 -3.93
CA PHE A 782 16.78 25.65 -4.86
C PHE A 782 18.24 25.22 -4.67
N ILE A 783 18.68 25.07 -3.42
CA ILE A 783 20.04 24.58 -3.10
C ILE A 783 20.27 23.18 -3.67
N SER A 784 19.28 22.29 -3.61
CA SER A 784 19.41 20.95 -4.17
C SER A 784 19.27 20.94 -5.69
N SER A 785 18.21 21.55 -6.22
CA SER A 785 17.86 21.55 -7.64
C SER A 785 17.01 22.78 -7.98
N PRO A 786 17.55 23.72 -8.78
CA PRO A 786 16.77 24.81 -9.35
C PRO A 786 15.54 24.34 -10.14
N LEU A 787 15.60 23.18 -10.81
CA LEU A 787 14.45 22.64 -11.55
C LEU A 787 13.32 22.13 -10.65
N ILE A 788 13.65 21.50 -9.52
CA ILE A 788 12.65 21.11 -8.50
C ILE A 788 12.00 22.38 -7.94
N CYS A 789 12.80 23.38 -7.57
CA CYS A 789 12.30 24.66 -7.06
C CYS A 789 11.36 25.35 -8.07
N LEU A 790 11.74 25.38 -9.35
CA LEU A 790 10.95 25.97 -10.42
C LEU A 790 9.59 25.26 -10.58
N HIS A 791 9.58 23.93 -10.71
CA HIS A 791 8.33 23.17 -10.86
C HIS A 791 7.48 23.20 -9.58
N ALA A 792 8.08 23.34 -8.40
CA ALA A 792 7.34 23.56 -7.17
C ALA A 792 6.51 24.85 -7.21
N ALA A 793 7.13 25.95 -7.66
CA ALA A 793 6.49 27.26 -7.81
C ALA A 793 5.43 27.25 -8.93
N ILE A 794 5.73 26.63 -10.08
CA ILE A 794 4.77 26.47 -11.18
C ILE A 794 3.58 25.65 -10.71
N GLY A 795 3.79 24.49 -10.07
CA GLY A 795 2.71 23.66 -9.58
C GLY A 795 1.81 24.38 -8.58
N SER A 796 2.39 25.13 -7.62
CA SER A 796 1.63 25.94 -6.67
C SER A 796 0.78 27.00 -7.38
N THR A 797 1.37 27.67 -8.37
CA THR A 797 0.68 28.67 -9.20
C THR A 797 -0.47 28.06 -9.99
N ILE A 798 -0.25 26.89 -10.63
CA ILE A 798 -1.29 26.19 -11.40
C ILE A 798 -2.43 25.74 -10.48
N GLY A 799 -2.14 25.24 -9.28
CA GLY A 799 -3.16 24.86 -8.30
C GLY A 799 -4.03 26.04 -7.86
N MET A 800 -3.41 27.21 -7.63
CA MET A 800 -4.12 28.46 -7.38
C MET A 800 -5.01 28.88 -8.57
N LEU A 801 -4.48 28.85 -9.80
CA LEU A 801 -5.23 29.22 -11.01
C LEU A 801 -6.40 28.26 -11.27
N ALA A 802 -6.21 26.97 -11.01
CA ALA A 802 -7.26 25.96 -11.09
C ALA A 802 -8.36 26.19 -10.05
N ALA A 803 -8.00 26.65 -8.85
CA ALA A 803 -8.99 27.00 -7.83
C ALA A 803 -9.84 28.21 -8.24
N LEU A 804 -9.23 29.20 -8.88
CA LEU A 804 -9.93 30.35 -9.46
C LEU A 804 -10.89 29.92 -10.57
N SER A 805 -10.49 29.01 -11.47
CA SER A 805 -11.34 28.59 -12.59
C SER A 805 -12.63 27.87 -12.17
N ILE A 806 -12.67 27.28 -10.97
CA ILE A 806 -13.86 26.64 -10.40
C ILE A 806 -14.52 27.49 -9.30
N ALA A 807 -14.17 28.78 -9.20
CA ALA A 807 -14.71 29.71 -8.21
C ALA A 807 -14.58 29.20 -6.75
N THR A 808 -13.41 28.68 -6.39
CA THR A 808 -13.09 28.36 -5.00
C THR A 808 -13.07 29.66 -4.17
N PRO A 809 -13.60 29.67 -2.93
CA PRO A 809 -13.55 30.85 -2.06
C PRO A 809 -12.12 31.38 -1.91
N PHE A 810 -11.97 32.70 -2.01
CA PHE A 810 -10.65 33.34 -2.05
C PHE A 810 -9.79 33.05 -0.81
N ASP A 811 -10.39 32.98 0.38
CA ASP A 811 -9.66 32.65 1.61
C ASP A 811 -8.99 31.27 1.54
N SER A 812 -9.66 30.26 1.00
CA SER A 812 -9.08 28.92 0.78
C SER A 812 -7.92 28.94 -0.20
N ILE A 813 -8.00 29.81 -1.23
CA ILE A 813 -6.92 30.02 -2.20
C ILE A 813 -5.73 30.71 -1.53
N TYR A 814 -5.98 31.78 -0.76
CA TYR A 814 -4.94 32.52 -0.03
C TYR A 814 -4.25 31.66 1.04
N PHE A 815 -4.96 30.69 1.60
CA PHE A 815 -4.43 29.70 2.53
C PHE A 815 -3.59 28.59 1.85
N GLY A 816 -3.48 28.60 0.51
CA GLY A 816 -2.62 27.71 -0.26
C GLY A 816 -3.10 26.26 -0.37
N LEU A 817 -4.31 25.93 0.11
CA LEU A 817 -4.83 24.55 0.14
C LEU A 817 -5.01 23.92 -1.24
N CYS A 818 -5.14 24.74 -2.28
CA CYS A 818 -5.28 24.23 -3.65
C CYS A 818 -3.93 24.01 -4.34
N GLY A 819 -2.83 24.53 -3.79
CA GLY A 819 -1.51 24.55 -4.44
C GLY A 819 -0.65 23.32 -4.18
N PHE A 820 -0.70 22.72 -2.98
CA PHE A 820 0.31 21.75 -2.54
C PHE A 820 0.31 20.43 -3.32
N ASN A 821 -0.87 19.90 -3.64
CA ASN A 821 -0.99 18.68 -4.46
C ASN A 821 -0.45 18.93 -5.89
N SER A 822 -0.73 20.11 -6.44
CA SER A 822 -0.25 20.55 -7.75
C SER A 822 1.27 20.79 -7.75
N THR A 823 1.83 21.33 -6.67
CA THR A 823 3.29 21.43 -6.44
C THR A 823 3.96 20.06 -6.55
N LEU A 824 3.49 19.06 -5.80
CA LEU A 824 4.08 17.72 -5.84
C LEU A 824 3.93 17.04 -7.20
N ALA A 825 2.74 17.16 -7.83
CA ALA A 825 2.47 16.60 -9.15
C ALA A 825 3.39 17.21 -10.22
N CYS A 826 3.59 18.54 -10.17
CA CYS A 826 4.44 19.25 -11.10
C CYS A 826 5.92 18.86 -10.94
N ILE A 827 6.42 18.70 -9.72
CA ILE A 827 7.79 18.23 -9.47
C ILE A 827 7.96 16.79 -9.99
N ALA A 828 7.01 15.90 -9.67
CA ALA A 828 7.10 14.48 -10.02
C ALA A 828 7.22 14.27 -11.54
N ILE A 829 6.40 14.96 -12.33
CA ILE A 829 6.37 14.83 -13.79
C ILE A 829 7.39 15.77 -14.46
N GLY A 830 7.68 16.93 -13.87
CA GLY A 830 8.53 17.99 -14.41
C GLY A 830 10.04 17.77 -14.24
N GLY A 831 10.50 16.52 -14.21
CA GLY A 831 11.94 16.22 -14.19
C GLY A 831 12.37 15.08 -13.25
N MET A 832 11.55 14.71 -12.27
CA MET A 832 11.89 13.64 -11.34
C MET A 832 11.75 12.26 -11.97
N PHE A 833 10.54 11.89 -12.40
CA PHE A 833 10.26 10.56 -12.96
C PHE A 833 10.20 10.53 -14.49
N TYR A 834 9.93 11.68 -15.10
CA TYR A 834 10.16 11.92 -16.52
C TYR A 834 11.38 12.81 -16.71
N VAL A 835 12.15 12.56 -17.76
CA VAL A 835 13.23 13.48 -18.14
C VAL A 835 12.63 14.81 -18.55
N ILE A 836 13.16 15.91 -18.01
CA ILE A 836 12.69 17.24 -18.38
C ILE A 836 12.94 17.52 -19.88
N THR A 837 11.86 17.78 -20.60
CA THR A 837 11.76 18.24 -21.98
C THR A 837 10.66 19.29 -22.04
N TRP A 838 10.52 19.99 -23.16
CA TRP A 838 9.38 20.89 -23.35
C TRP A 838 8.05 20.13 -23.22
N GLN A 839 7.99 18.90 -23.72
CA GLN A 839 6.81 18.04 -23.68
C GLN A 839 6.47 17.60 -22.26
N THR A 840 7.46 17.15 -21.48
CA THR A 840 7.22 16.70 -20.10
C THR A 840 6.98 17.88 -19.16
N HIS A 841 7.48 19.07 -19.49
CA HIS A 841 7.11 20.31 -18.82
C HIS A 841 5.61 20.64 -19.00
N LEU A 842 5.10 20.59 -20.23
CA LEU A 842 3.66 20.75 -20.50
C LEU A 842 2.84 19.65 -19.82
N LEU A 843 3.33 18.41 -19.84
CA LEU A 843 2.71 17.28 -19.15
C LEU A 843 2.67 17.50 -17.63
N ALA A 844 3.70 18.12 -17.04
CA ALA A 844 3.75 18.45 -15.62
C ALA A 844 2.75 19.54 -15.24
N ILE A 845 2.57 20.56 -16.08
CA ILE A 845 1.52 21.59 -15.90
C ILE A 845 0.13 20.93 -15.98
N ALA A 846 -0.09 20.05 -16.97
CA ALA A 846 -1.34 19.31 -17.09
C ALA A 846 -1.61 18.40 -15.88
N CYS A 847 -0.57 17.73 -15.35
CA CYS A 847 -0.68 16.91 -14.14
C CYS A 847 -0.99 17.76 -12.90
N ALA A 848 -0.37 18.93 -12.77
CA ALA A 848 -0.63 19.88 -11.70
C ALA A 848 -2.08 20.41 -11.72
N LEU A 849 -2.61 20.74 -12.91
CA LEU A 849 -4.01 21.14 -13.10
C LEU A 849 -4.97 19.99 -12.75
N PHE A 850 -4.67 18.78 -13.22
CA PHE A 850 -5.45 17.59 -12.92
C PHE A 850 -5.47 17.28 -11.41
N ALA A 851 -4.33 17.41 -10.73
CA ALA A 851 -4.23 17.25 -9.28
C ALA A 851 -5.04 18.28 -8.50
N ALA A 852 -5.14 19.52 -8.99
CA ALA A 852 -5.95 20.56 -8.35
C ALA A 852 -7.45 20.23 -8.42
N TYR A 853 -7.96 19.90 -9.60
CA TYR A 853 -9.37 19.54 -9.77
C TYR A 853 -9.74 18.24 -9.05
N LEU A 854 -8.85 17.24 -9.10
CA LEU A 854 -9.02 16.03 -8.30
C LEU A 854 -8.99 16.34 -6.80
N GLY A 855 -8.19 17.33 -6.38
CA GLY A 855 -8.16 17.85 -5.01
C GLY A 855 -9.49 18.42 -4.55
N ALA A 856 -10.09 19.29 -5.36
CA ALA A 856 -11.42 19.83 -5.06
C ALA A 856 -12.50 18.73 -5.02
N ALA A 857 -12.47 17.79 -5.97
CA ALA A 857 -13.42 16.67 -6.00
C ALA A 857 -13.28 15.78 -4.76
N LEU A 858 -12.05 15.38 -4.40
CA LEU A 858 -11.80 14.54 -3.24
C LEU A 858 -12.07 15.26 -1.91
N ALA A 859 -11.82 16.57 -1.82
CA ALA A 859 -12.19 17.34 -0.63
C ALA A 859 -13.69 17.28 -0.36
N ASN A 860 -14.52 17.48 -1.41
CA ASN A 860 -15.97 17.37 -1.29
C ASN A 860 -16.41 15.94 -0.91
N MET A 861 -15.86 14.92 -1.57
CA MET A 861 -16.22 13.51 -1.30
C MET A 861 -15.82 13.07 0.12
N LEU A 862 -14.59 13.39 0.56
CA LEU A 862 -14.05 12.94 1.84
C LEU A 862 -14.63 13.72 3.02
N SER A 863 -15.09 14.96 2.80
CA SER A 863 -15.78 15.75 3.84
C SER A 863 -17.06 15.09 4.36
N VAL A 864 -17.72 14.24 3.55
CA VAL A 864 -18.88 13.43 3.98
C VAL A 864 -18.53 12.49 5.12
N PHE A 865 -17.27 12.03 5.16
CA PHE A 865 -16.72 11.19 6.22
C PHE A 865 -15.95 12.00 7.28
N GLY A 866 -15.94 13.33 7.19
CA GLY A 866 -15.15 14.21 8.06
C GLY A 866 -13.65 14.13 7.82
N LEU A 867 -13.21 13.75 6.61
CA LEU A 867 -11.80 13.52 6.28
C LEU A 867 -11.24 14.55 5.29
N PRO A 868 -9.97 14.96 5.44
CA PRO A 868 -9.28 15.81 4.47
C PRO A 868 -8.77 14.98 3.27
N PRO A 869 -8.56 15.61 2.08
CA PRO A 869 -8.01 14.92 0.91
C PRO A 869 -6.51 14.57 1.05
N CYS A 870 -5.79 15.20 1.96
CA CYS A 870 -4.33 15.03 2.12
C CYS A 870 -3.62 15.10 0.75
N THR A 871 -2.66 14.20 0.49
CA THR A 871 -1.96 14.11 -0.79
C THR A 871 -2.52 13.01 -1.70
N TRP A 872 -3.74 12.53 -1.45
CA TRP A 872 -4.42 11.60 -2.37
C TRP A 872 -4.51 12.16 -3.80
N PRO A 873 -4.86 13.44 -4.01
CA PRO A 873 -4.92 14.01 -5.35
C PRO A 873 -3.57 13.91 -6.06
N PHE A 874 -2.48 14.34 -5.42
CA PHE A 874 -1.13 14.20 -5.97
C PHE A 874 -0.81 12.73 -6.34
N CYS A 875 -0.99 11.79 -5.41
CA CYS A 875 -0.64 10.39 -5.65
C CYS A 875 -1.40 9.81 -6.84
N LEU A 876 -2.72 10.01 -6.90
CA LEU A 876 -3.56 9.49 -7.98
C LEU A 876 -3.23 10.16 -9.32
N SER A 877 -3.01 11.48 -9.33
CA SER A 877 -2.62 12.22 -10.54
C SER A 877 -1.26 11.77 -11.07
N ALA A 878 -0.24 11.71 -10.21
CA ALA A 878 1.10 11.33 -10.63
C ALA A 878 1.15 9.87 -11.10
N LEU A 879 0.44 8.94 -10.43
CA LEU A 879 0.34 7.55 -10.89
C LEU A 879 -0.36 7.45 -12.25
N THR A 880 -1.46 8.17 -12.46
CA THR A 880 -2.18 8.20 -13.74
C THR A 880 -1.27 8.67 -14.86
N PHE A 881 -0.50 9.74 -14.63
CA PHE A 881 0.39 10.31 -15.64
C PHE A 881 1.66 9.47 -15.85
N LEU A 882 2.14 8.72 -14.84
CA LEU A 882 3.26 7.78 -14.99
C LEU A 882 2.88 6.45 -15.64
N LEU A 883 1.58 6.16 -15.72
CA LEU A 883 1.03 5.03 -16.48
C LEU A 883 0.77 5.39 -17.95
N LEU A 884 0.95 6.66 -18.34
CA LEU A 884 0.85 7.10 -19.73
C LEU A 884 1.88 6.37 -20.59
N THR A 885 1.41 5.67 -21.62
CA THR A 885 2.23 5.12 -22.69
C THR A 885 2.29 6.10 -23.85
N SER A 886 3.50 6.41 -24.34
CA SER A 886 3.69 7.33 -25.46
C SER A 886 4.80 6.83 -26.38
N ASN A 887 4.58 6.94 -27.69
CA ASN A 887 5.60 6.70 -28.70
C ASN A 887 6.51 7.92 -28.93
N ASN A 888 6.25 9.03 -28.25
CA ASN A 888 7.07 10.24 -28.36
C ASN A 888 8.37 10.06 -27.55
N PRO A 889 9.56 9.99 -28.20
CA PRO A 889 10.82 9.77 -27.51
C PRO A 889 11.21 10.91 -26.55
N ALA A 890 10.58 12.09 -26.66
CA ALA A 890 10.77 13.19 -25.72
C ALA A 890 10.02 12.99 -24.39
N ILE A 891 9.06 12.07 -24.33
CA ILE A 891 8.36 11.69 -23.09
C ILE A 891 9.00 10.40 -22.58
N TYR A 892 10.15 10.54 -21.92
CA TYR A 892 10.94 9.41 -21.43
C TYR A 892 10.79 9.23 -19.92
N LYS A 893 10.08 8.18 -19.50
CA LYS A 893 9.99 7.74 -18.10
C LYS A 893 11.30 7.07 -17.69
N LEU A 894 11.92 7.54 -16.62
CA LEU A 894 13.11 6.88 -16.08
C LEU A 894 12.73 5.59 -15.32
N PRO A 895 13.54 4.53 -15.43
CA PRO A 895 13.46 3.42 -14.49
C PRO A 895 13.74 3.91 -13.07
N LEU A 896 13.00 3.42 -12.06
CA LEU A 896 13.13 3.90 -10.68
C LEU A 896 14.56 3.77 -10.14
N SER A 897 15.27 2.71 -10.52
CA SER A 897 16.68 2.48 -10.15
C SER A 897 17.66 3.54 -10.68
N LYS A 898 17.22 4.43 -11.58
CA LYS A 898 18.03 5.50 -12.19
C LYS A 898 17.59 6.90 -11.79
N VAL A 899 16.44 7.04 -11.12
CA VAL A 899 15.92 8.34 -10.68
C VAL A 899 16.84 8.93 -9.62
N THR A 900 17.21 10.20 -9.81
CA THR A 900 17.99 10.99 -8.84
C THR A 900 17.37 12.38 -8.69
N TYR A 901 17.88 13.40 -9.38
CA TYR A 901 17.34 14.76 -9.45
C TYR A 901 17.27 15.23 -10.91
N PRO A 902 16.43 16.22 -11.27
CA PRO A 902 16.08 16.52 -12.66
C PRO A 902 17.27 16.83 -13.57
N GLU A 903 18.24 17.59 -13.08
CA GLU A 903 19.44 17.96 -13.83
C GLU A 903 20.29 16.72 -14.16
N ALA A 904 20.50 15.81 -13.18
CA ALA A 904 21.22 14.56 -13.41
C ALA A 904 20.44 13.57 -14.28
N ASN A 905 19.12 13.48 -14.09
CA ASN A 905 18.24 12.65 -14.91
C ASN A 905 18.31 13.06 -16.39
N ARG A 906 18.39 14.37 -16.67
CA ARG A 906 18.58 14.92 -18.01
C ARG A 906 19.95 14.55 -18.59
N ILE A 907 21.02 14.65 -17.81
CA ILE A 907 22.37 14.27 -18.24
C ILE A 907 22.43 12.77 -18.58
N TYR A 908 21.84 11.92 -17.72
CA TYR A 908 21.74 10.48 -17.96
C TYR A 908 21.04 10.18 -19.29
N PHE A 909 19.88 10.77 -19.54
CA PHE A 909 19.14 10.59 -20.78
C PHE A 909 19.94 11.03 -22.02
N LEU A 910 20.59 12.20 -21.97
CA LEU A 910 21.41 12.67 -23.08
C LEU A 910 22.61 11.76 -23.35
N SER A 911 23.20 11.17 -22.31
CA SER A 911 24.29 10.19 -22.45
C SER A 911 23.82 8.91 -23.13
N GLN A 912 22.64 8.40 -22.75
CA GLN A 912 22.03 7.22 -23.37
C GLN A 912 21.66 7.48 -24.82
N GLU A 913 21.12 8.67 -25.12
CA GLU A 913 20.79 9.07 -26.49
C GLU A 913 22.04 9.20 -27.37
N LYS A 914 23.12 9.76 -26.84
CA LYS A 914 24.41 9.83 -27.54
C LYS A 914 24.97 8.44 -27.83
N ASN A 915 24.95 7.53 -26.85
CA ASN A 915 25.41 6.15 -27.01
C ASN A 915 24.55 5.40 -28.03
N ARG A 916 23.22 5.55 -27.98
CA ARG A 916 22.29 4.96 -28.93
C ARG A 916 22.58 5.40 -30.36
N ARG A 917 22.77 6.71 -30.59
CA ARG A 917 23.13 7.25 -31.91
C ARG A 917 24.48 6.75 -32.41
N ALA A 918 25.48 6.69 -31.54
CA ALA A 918 26.79 6.15 -31.89
C ALA A 918 26.69 4.66 -32.30
N SER A 919 25.97 3.83 -31.55
CA SER A 919 25.74 2.43 -31.90
C SER A 919 24.97 2.25 -33.20
N THR A 920 23.98 3.10 -33.47
CA THR A 920 23.24 3.08 -34.75
C THR A 920 24.17 3.39 -35.92
N ILE A 921 25.03 4.42 -35.80
CA ILE A 921 26.02 4.77 -36.83
C ILE A 921 27.00 3.60 -37.06
N THR A 922 27.52 2.97 -36.00
CA THR A 922 28.41 1.81 -36.14
C THR A 922 27.70 0.62 -36.79
N LYS A 923 26.42 0.41 -36.51
CA LYS A 923 25.63 -0.67 -37.14
C LYS A 923 25.45 -0.42 -38.64
N TYR A 924 25.13 0.81 -39.05
CA TYR A 924 25.06 1.15 -40.48
C TYR A 924 26.41 1.06 -41.18
N GLN A 925 27.50 1.49 -40.52
CA GLN A 925 28.86 1.31 -41.04
C GLN A 925 29.26 -0.17 -41.18
N ALA A 926 28.76 -1.06 -40.30
CA ALA A 926 29.00 -2.49 -40.44
C ALA A 926 28.22 -3.12 -41.60
N TYR A 927 27.02 -2.61 -41.92
CA TYR A 927 26.25 -3.04 -43.10
C TYR A 927 26.84 -2.54 -44.41
N ASP A 928 27.46 -1.35 -44.44
CA ASP A 928 28.13 -0.85 -45.66
C ASP A 928 29.45 -1.58 -45.98
N VAL A 929 30.01 -2.32 -45.01
CA VAL A 929 31.26 -3.10 -45.19
C VAL A 929 30.99 -4.58 -45.50
N SER A 930 29.75 -5.07 -45.28
CA SER A 930 29.31 -6.42 -45.66
C SER A 930 28.64 -6.43 -47.02
#